data_AF-A0A533XUQ7-F1
#
_entry.id   AF-A0A533XUQ7-F1
#
_cell.length_a   1.000
_cell.length_b   1.000
_cell.length_c   1.000
_cell.angle_alpha   90.00
_cell.angle_beta   90.00
_cell.angle_gamma   90.00
#
_symmetry.space_group_name_H-M   'P 1'
#
loop_
_entity.id
_entity.type
_entity.pdbx_description
1 polymer ?
#
loop_
_entity_poly.entity_id
_entity_poly.type
_entity_poly.pdbx_seq_one_letter_code
_entity_poly.pdbx_strand_id
1 'polypeptide(L)'
;GYFDMGMLLDEHPDVRVTVNLTPSLLLQLQELADGSVTDLFWTHTARPAEDLTSDERVFILRHFFSANWDTMIRPHDRYYGLLFQRGTHPRDEDLPDLARRFSTQDLLDLQVWHNLAWFGHRALAQYPVLRELTAQGRQFTEFDKQAVLATQREIVGQIIPLYRRLQERGQVELSTTPFYHPILPLLIDTDSARRSRPDSALPQRFAHPEDAEAQLRKAFSLHERLFGRRPMGLWPSEGSVCPELVPILTKLGFRWAATDEGILARSLDLWRRDEQLYQPYRVQVEGAELAVLFRDRDLSDAVSFTYSRNEPAAAVADFCGRLKGVAQRAPGTRPVVPVILDGENPWEHYPDGGEGFLRGLYAALTSDGSGGVRFLAATPDRELAEHPPTATLARLHTGSWIHADLKIWVGHIEDNDAWERVGATRCFLQQREHAGDLPPDAVERAWDELYAAEGSDWFWWYGDDFETDHKALFDHLFRLHLANVYRLAHAEVPEFLKVPVLRQRAKLAFREPTGFIRPVLDGVVTDFYEWQGAGYVEGRPSLSAMHIRSEFFSRIYFGFNLDQLYLRFDPAASAANDALGAPEVHVQFIEPRPAKLIFRLDLPEPPLLTLMHSQDGTSFGVARTYDSIRRKKVIELAVPFKDLGLDPGTQVRFVVKVMQGGLELARIPHERHVSFTVPDQTFEGAMWRA
;
A
#
# COMPACT_ATOMS: atom_id res chain seq x y z
N GLY A 1 -12.48 2.61 17.94
CA GLY A 1 -11.00 2.57 18.08
C GLY A 1 -10.45 3.88 18.60
N TYR A 2 -10.03 4.79 17.71
CA TYR A 2 -9.32 6.04 18.08
C TYR A 2 -10.07 6.92 19.08
N PHE A 3 -11.36 7.15 18.83
CA PHE A 3 -12.20 7.94 19.73
C PHE A 3 -12.35 7.28 21.10
N ASP A 4 -12.61 5.97 21.14
CA ASP A 4 -12.85 5.24 22.38
C ASP A 4 -11.60 5.21 23.28
N MET A 5 -10.43 5.00 22.70
CA MET A 5 -9.15 5.04 23.43
C MET A 5 -8.92 6.40 24.08
N GLY A 6 -9.11 7.49 23.34
CA GLY A 6 -8.97 8.85 23.87
C GLY A 6 -10.00 9.16 24.97
N MET A 7 -11.26 8.76 24.77
CA MET A 7 -12.32 8.99 25.76
C MET A 7 -12.12 8.15 27.03
N LEU A 8 -11.61 6.93 26.90
CA LEU A 8 -11.31 6.10 28.06
C LEU A 8 -10.16 6.67 28.88
N LEU A 9 -9.12 7.20 28.24
CA LEU A 9 -8.10 7.97 28.94
C LEU A 9 -8.69 9.20 29.62
N ASP A 10 -9.71 9.83 29.03
CA ASP A 10 -10.39 10.98 29.62
C ASP A 10 -11.03 10.69 30.99
N GLU A 11 -11.55 9.47 31.14
CA GLU A 11 -12.16 8.98 32.37
C GLU A 11 -11.15 8.52 33.43
N HIS A 12 -9.90 8.32 33.05
CA HIS A 12 -8.82 7.83 33.91
C HIS A 12 -7.67 8.84 33.98
N PRO A 13 -7.87 10.05 34.56
CA PRO A 13 -6.93 11.17 34.49
C PRO A 13 -5.59 10.93 35.18
N ASP A 14 -5.45 9.86 35.97
CA ASP A 14 -4.23 9.44 36.66
C ASP A 14 -3.36 8.46 35.85
N VAL A 15 -3.89 7.91 34.75
CA VAL A 15 -3.12 7.09 33.81
C VAL A 15 -2.39 7.99 32.81
N ARG A 16 -1.11 7.71 32.58
CA ARG A 16 -0.29 8.38 31.55
C ARG A 16 0.09 7.39 30.47
N VAL A 17 -0.07 7.77 29.21
CA VAL A 17 0.28 6.93 28.05
C VAL A 17 0.91 7.77 26.96
N THR A 18 1.60 7.10 26.05
CA THR A 18 2.05 7.70 24.79
C THR A 18 1.18 7.18 23.67
N VAL A 19 0.73 8.07 22.79
CA VAL A 19 -0.05 7.72 21.60
C VAL A 19 0.73 8.18 20.38
N ASN A 20 0.74 7.33 19.36
CA ASN A 20 1.25 7.67 18.04
C ASN A 20 0.08 7.69 17.07
N LEU A 21 -0.10 8.80 16.36
CA LEU A 21 -1.03 8.89 15.23
C LEU A 21 -0.19 9.26 14.02
N THR A 22 -0.17 8.41 12.99
CA THR A 22 0.67 8.64 11.82
C THR A 22 0.25 9.94 11.12
N PRO A 23 1.20 10.73 10.57
CA PRO A 23 0.85 11.99 9.91
C PRO A 23 -0.12 11.82 8.73
N SER A 24 0.02 10.75 7.94
CA SER A 24 -0.91 10.40 6.86
C SER A 24 -2.34 10.16 7.37
N LEU A 25 -2.50 9.43 8.49
CA LEU A 25 -3.81 9.25 9.14
C LEU A 25 -4.39 10.59 9.61
N LEU A 26 -3.57 11.44 10.24
CA LEU A 26 -4.02 12.75 10.72
C LEU A 26 -4.50 13.66 9.58
N LEU A 27 -3.81 13.62 8.43
CA LEU A 27 -4.24 14.32 7.22
C LEU A 27 -5.60 13.79 6.75
N GLN A 28 -5.75 12.48 6.61
CA GLN A 28 -7.00 11.85 6.20
C GLN A 28 -8.17 12.15 7.14
N LEU A 29 -7.94 12.12 8.46
CA LEU A 29 -8.96 12.47 9.46
C LEU A 29 -9.43 13.92 9.31
N GLN A 30 -8.51 14.85 8.99
CA GLN A 30 -8.86 16.24 8.76
C GLN A 30 -9.71 16.40 7.48
N GLU A 31 -9.29 15.77 6.39
CA GLU A 31 -9.98 15.84 5.09
C GLU A 31 -11.35 15.17 5.12
N LEU A 32 -11.49 14.07 5.88
CA LEU A 32 -12.77 13.40 6.10
C LEU A 32 -13.71 14.23 7.00
N ALA A 33 -13.17 14.88 8.04
CA ALA A 33 -13.95 15.73 8.94
C ALA A 33 -14.54 16.94 8.20
N ASP A 34 -13.71 17.67 7.45
CA ASP A 34 -14.14 18.84 6.68
C ASP A 34 -14.91 18.48 5.40
N GLY A 35 -14.77 17.23 4.93
CA GLY A 35 -15.45 16.69 3.76
C GLY A 35 -14.85 17.15 2.43
N SER A 36 -13.59 17.56 2.44
CA SER A 36 -12.80 17.79 1.23
C SER A 36 -12.57 16.50 0.44
N VAL A 37 -12.54 15.35 1.13
CA VAL A 37 -12.48 14.03 0.50
C VAL A 37 -13.58 13.11 1.02
N THR A 38 -13.92 12.11 0.21
CA THR A 38 -14.81 11.00 0.56
C THR A 38 -14.21 9.71 0.01
N ASP A 39 -14.48 8.58 0.66
CA ASP A 39 -14.09 7.26 0.14
C ASP A 39 -15.28 6.52 -0.51
N LEU A 40 -14.99 5.37 -1.13
CA LEU A 40 -15.99 4.54 -1.80
C LEU A 40 -16.98 3.89 -0.82
N PHE A 41 -16.55 3.48 0.37
CA PHE A 41 -17.43 2.92 1.40
C PHE A 41 -18.44 3.97 1.87
N TRP A 42 -17.99 5.21 2.13
CA TRP A 42 -18.86 6.33 2.44
C TRP A 42 -19.84 6.60 1.29
N THR A 43 -19.34 6.72 0.06
CA THR A 43 -20.16 7.02 -1.13
C THR A 43 -21.25 5.97 -1.34
N HIS A 44 -20.89 4.68 -1.26
CA HIS A 44 -21.82 3.58 -1.43
C HIS A 44 -22.75 3.38 -0.23
N THR A 45 -22.36 3.79 0.98
CA THR A 45 -23.28 3.86 2.13
C THR A 45 -24.28 5.00 1.96
N ALA A 46 -23.82 6.20 1.63
CA ALA A 46 -24.65 7.40 1.58
C ALA A 46 -25.74 7.33 0.49
N ARG A 47 -25.50 6.60 -0.60
CA ARG A 47 -26.46 6.43 -1.69
C ARG A 47 -27.73 5.70 -1.21
N PRO A 48 -28.94 6.19 -1.54
CA PRO A 48 -30.18 5.48 -1.22
C PRO A 48 -30.15 4.05 -1.74
N ALA A 49 -30.61 3.09 -0.94
CA ALA A 49 -30.49 1.67 -1.29
C ALA A 49 -31.27 1.32 -2.57
N GLU A 50 -32.35 2.05 -2.86
CA GLU A 50 -33.15 1.91 -4.08
C GLU A 50 -32.44 2.39 -5.35
N ASP A 51 -31.51 3.32 -5.21
CA ASP A 51 -30.78 3.96 -6.31
C ASP A 51 -29.44 3.29 -6.63
N LEU A 52 -29.09 2.22 -5.91
CA LEU A 52 -27.85 1.48 -6.11
C LEU A 52 -27.85 0.79 -7.49
N THR A 53 -26.82 1.07 -8.27
CA THR A 53 -26.53 0.36 -9.53
C THR A 53 -26.11 -1.08 -9.27
N SER A 54 -26.10 -1.92 -10.32
CA SER A 54 -25.67 -3.31 -10.21
C SER A 54 -24.25 -3.44 -9.64
N ASP A 55 -23.34 -2.58 -10.05
CA ASP A 55 -21.94 -2.64 -9.63
C ASP A 55 -21.77 -2.16 -8.17
N GLU A 56 -22.50 -1.12 -7.76
CA GLU A 56 -22.51 -0.65 -6.37
C GLU A 56 -23.08 -1.72 -5.42
N ARG A 57 -24.11 -2.47 -5.84
CA ARG A 57 -24.65 -3.61 -5.06
C ARG A 57 -23.61 -4.72 -4.89
N VAL A 58 -22.85 -5.02 -5.95
CA VAL A 58 -21.76 -6.01 -5.89
C VAL A 58 -20.65 -5.53 -4.97
N PHE A 59 -20.26 -4.25 -5.04
CA PHE A 59 -19.29 -3.65 -4.13
C PHE A 59 -19.72 -3.82 -2.67
N ILE A 60 -20.96 -3.45 -2.35
CA ILE A 60 -21.51 -3.56 -0.99
C ILE A 60 -21.44 -5.02 -0.51
N LEU A 61 -21.92 -5.99 -1.30
CA LEU A 61 -21.86 -7.39 -0.89
C LEU A 61 -20.42 -7.92 -0.74
N ARG A 62 -19.48 -7.39 -1.51
CA ARG A 62 -18.08 -7.78 -1.41
C ARG A 62 -17.44 -7.26 -0.12
N HIS A 63 -17.68 -5.99 0.20
CA HIS A 63 -16.86 -5.27 1.20
C HIS A 63 -17.57 -4.93 2.50
N PHE A 64 -18.91 -4.90 2.55
CA PHE A 64 -19.62 -4.44 3.75
C PHE A 64 -19.68 -5.50 4.86
N PHE A 65 -19.00 -6.63 4.68
CA PHE A 65 -18.72 -7.63 5.72
C PHE A 65 -17.26 -7.65 6.16
N SER A 66 -16.45 -6.65 5.77
CA SER A 66 -15.08 -6.44 6.24
C SER A 66 -15.09 -5.91 7.68
N ALA A 67 -15.38 -6.79 8.63
CA ALA A 67 -15.32 -6.59 10.06
C ALA A 67 -15.09 -7.96 10.71
N ASN A 68 -14.64 -8.04 11.97
CA ASN A 68 -14.46 -9.33 12.62
C ASN A 68 -15.81 -10.09 12.73
N TRP A 69 -15.92 -11.25 12.10
CA TRP A 69 -17.20 -11.96 12.03
C TRP A 69 -17.69 -12.45 13.39
N ASP A 70 -16.80 -12.83 14.30
CA ASP A 70 -17.18 -13.45 15.56
C ASP A 70 -17.65 -12.44 16.60
N THR A 71 -17.02 -11.27 16.63
CA THR A 71 -17.24 -10.23 17.64
C THR A 71 -18.07 -9.04 17.14
N MET A 72 -18.08 -8.76 15.84
CA MET A 72 -18.77 -7.58 15.27
C MET A 72 -19.96 -7.93 14.37
N ILE A 73 -20.02 -9.13 13.79
CA ILE A 73 -21.13 -9.53 12.90
C ILE A 73 -22.08 -10.52 13.58
N ARG A 74 -21.55 -11.65 14.05
CA ARG A 74 -22.31 -12.75 14.66
C ARG A 74 -23.18 -12.32 15.86
N PRO A 75 -22.79 -11.35 16.70
CA PRO A 75 -23.65 -10.89 17.80
C PRO A 75 -24.93 -10.18 17.35
N HIS A 76 -25.05 -9.81 16.08
CA HIS A 76 -26.20 -9.08 15.54
C HIS A 76 -26.98 -9.94 14.54
N ASP A 77 -28.11 -10.50 14.98
CA ASP A 77 -28.93 -11.47 14.23
C ASP A 77 -29.15 -11.09 12.76
N ARG A 78 -29.51 -9.84 12.50
CA ARG A 78 -29.78 -9.36 11.14
C ARG A 78 -28.50 -9.27 10.31
N TYR A 79 -27.44 -8.70 10.86
CA TYR A 79 -26.17 -8.56 10.14
C TYR A 79 -25.57 -9.94 9.81
N TYR A 80 -25.60 -10.86 10.77
CA TYR A 80 -25.21 -12.25 10.57
C TYR A 80 -26.11 -12.98 9.55
N GLY A 81 -27.42 -12.73 9.59
CA GLY A 81 -28.36 -13.26 8.59
C GLY A 81 -28.04 -12.80 7.16
N LEU A 82 -27.62 -11.54 6.98
CA LEU A 82 -27.19 -11.00 5.69
C LEU A 82 -25.88 -11.64 5.21
N LEU A 83 -24.93 -11.87 6.12
CA LEU A 83 -23.69 -12.60 5.80
C LEU A 83 -24.01 -14.03 5.35
N PHE A 84 -24.91 -14.72 6.07
CA PHE A 84 -25.34 -16.07 5.71
C PHE A 84 -26.05 -16.10 4.34
N GLN A 85 -26.89 -15.11 4.04
CA GLN A 85 -27.56 -14.97 2.74
C GLN A 85 -26.57 -14.74 1.59
N ARG A 86 -25.50 -13.97 1.81
CA ARG A 86 -24.42 -13.78 0.84
C ARG A 86 -23.57 -15.05 0.67
N GLY A 87 -23.39 -15.81 1.74
CA GLY A 87 -22.42 -16.90 1.87
C GLY A 87 -21.09 -16.41 2.45
N THR A 88 -20.27 -17.32 2.97
CA THR A 88 -19.00 -16.98 3.64
C THR A 88 -17.87 -16.70 2.65
N HIS A 89 -17.77 -17.45 1.56
CA HIS A 89 -16.73 -17.25 0.54
C HIS A 89 -17.34 -17.31 -0.87
N PRO A 90 -18.15 -16.31 -1.27
CA PRO A 90 -18.68 -16.25 -2.62
C PRO A 90 -17.52 -16.06 -3.60
N ARG A 91 -17.61 -16.71 -4.77
CA ARG A 91 -16.67 -16.43 -5.86
C ARG A 91 -17.07 -15.12 -6.52
N ASP A 92 -16.10 -14.39 -7.04
CA ASP A 92 -16.32 -13.10 -7.69
C ASP A 92 -17.36 -13.17 -8.82
N GLU A 93 -17.37 -14.26 -9.57
CA GLU A 93 -18.34 -14.53 -10.66
C GLU A 93 -19.78 -14.73 -10.16
N ASP A 94 -19.97 -15.14 -8.90
CA ASP A 94 -21.28 -15.38 -8.31
C ASP A 94 -21.90 -14.09 -7.72
N LEU A 95 -21.08 -13.08 -7.42
CA LEU A 95 -21.52 -11.84 -6.75
C LEU A 95 -22.63 -11.09 -7.50
N PRO A 96 -22.60 -10.93 -8.84
CA PRO A 96 -23.68 -10.25 -9.56
C PRO A 96 -25.03 -10.94 -9.41
N ASP A 97 -25.06 -12.28 -9.43
CA ASP A 97 -26.30 -13.05 -9.27
C ASP A 97 -26.78 -13.05 -7.82
N LEU A 98 -25.87 -13.11 -6.85
CA LEU A 98 -26.18 -12.95 -5.43
C LEU A 98 -26.75 -11.55 -5.16
N ALA A 99 -26.14 -10.50 -5.71
CA ALA A 99 -26.59 -9.12 -5.57
C ALA A 99 -28.05 -8.92 -5.96
N ARG A 100 -28.52 -9.59 -7.02
CA ARG A 100 -29.92 -9.52 -7.46
C ARG A 100 -30.91 -10.17 -6.48
N ARG A 101 -30.46 -11.09 -5.62
CA ARG A 101 -31.30 -11.78 -4.63
C ARG A 101 -31.50 -10.98 -3.36
N PHE A 102 -30.67 -9.96 -3.11
CA PHE A 102 -30.84 -9.05 -1.99
C PHE A 102 -31.95 -8.04 -2.32
N SER A 103 -32.90 -7.86 -1.41
CA SER A 103 -33.91 -6.81 -1.53
C SER A 103 -33.31 -5.43 -1.23
N THR A 104 -34.02 -4.37 -1.58
CA THR A 104 -33.64 -2.99 -1.20
C THR A 104 -33.46 -2.87 0.32
N GLN A 105 -34.34 -3.49 1.10
CA GLN A 105 -34.25 -3.48 2.56
C GLN A 105 -33.05 -4.29 3.09
N ASP A 106 -32.67 -5.39 2.43
CA ASP A 106 -31.45 -6.13 2.80
C ASP A 106 -30.20 -5.28 2.60
N LEU A 107 -30.15 -4.52 1.49
CA LEU A 107 -29.03 -3.62 1.19
C LEU A 107 -28.98 -2.42 2.14
N LEU A 108 -30.14 -1.82 2.44
CA LEU A 108 -30.22 -0.74 3.42
C LEU A 108 -29.79 -1.21 4.81
N ASP A 109 -30.28 -2.38 5.25
CA ASP A 109 -29.85 -2.95 6.52
C ASP A 109 -28.34 -3.24 6.54
N LEU A 110 -27.77 -3.70 5.43
CA LEU A 110 -26.33 -3.94 5.30
C LEU A 110 -25.51 -2.63 5.32
N GLN A 111 -25.95 -1.59 4.61
CA GLN A 111 -25.32 -0.26 4.64
C GLN A 111 -25.24 0.28 6.07
N VAL A 112 -26.34 0.15 6.81
CA VAL A 112 -26.44 0.63 8.19
C VAL A 112 -25.58 -0.22 9.12
N TRP A 113 -25.71 -1.55 9.09
CA TRP A 113 -24.93 -2.43 9.96
C TRP A 113 -23.42 -2.37 9.76
N HIS A 114 -22.97 -2.26 8.51
CA HIS A 114 -21.55 -2.11 8.20
C HIS A 114 -20.93 -0.95 8.98
N ASN A 115 -21.59 0.21 8.96
CA ASN A 115 -21.11 1.41 9.63
C ASN A 115 -21.35 1.36 11.14
N LEU A 116 -22.49 0.82 11.60
CA LEU A 116 -22.77 0.67 13.03
C LEU A 116 -21.73 -0.20 13.75
N ALA A 117 -21.28 -1.29 13.11
CA ALA A 117 -20.35 -2.23 13.71
C ALA A 117 -18.99 -1.61 14.06
N TRP A 118 -18.60 -0.51 13.41
CA TRP A 118 -17.31 0.17 13.63
C TRP A 118 -17.34 1.22 14.77
N PHE A 119 -18.49 1.50 15.38
CA PHE A 119 -18.53 2.32 16.59
C PHE A 119 -18.16 1.48 17.81
N GLY A 120 -17.13 1.91 18.54
CA GLY A 120 -16.72 1.24 19.77
C GLY A 120 -17.58 1.61 20.98
N HIS A 121 -17.22 1.01 22.10
CA HIS A 121 -17.98 1.04 23.35
C HIS A 121 -18.21 2.45 23.91
N ARG A 122 -17.26 3.40 23.77
CA ARG A 122 -17.46 4.78 24.25
C ARG A 122 -18.36 5.57 23.31
N ALA A 123 -18.22 5.40 22.00
CA ALA A 123 -19.15 5.99 21.04
C ALA A 123 -20.60 5.54 21.33
N LEU A 124 -20.85 4.25 21.52
CA LEU A 124 -22.17 3.73 21.91
C LEU A 124 -22.63 4.30 23.27
N ALA A 125 -21.73 4.45 24.24
CA ALA A 125 -22.07 5.05 25.54
C ALA A 125 -22.41 6.55 25.46
N GLN A 126 -21.80 7.29 24.54
CA GLN A 126 -21.95 8.74 24.44
C GLN A 126 -23.13 9.16 23.55
N TYR A 127 -23.43 8.42 22.48
CA TYR A 127 -24.42 8.80 21.48
C TYR A 127 -25.68 7.91 21.58
N PRO A 128 -26.80 8.40 22.15
CA PRO A 128 -28.03 7.62 22.29
C PRO A 128 -28.56 7.04 20.98
N VAL A 129 -28.45 7.81 19.89
CA VAL A 129 -28.89 7.39 18.55
C VAL A 129 -28.23 6.07 18.11
N LEU A 130 -26.94 5.88 18.36
CA LEU A 130 -26.24 4.65 17.98
C LEU A 130 -26.77 3.44 18.78
N ARG A 131 -27.09 3.64 20.07
CA ARG A 131 -27.68 2.57 20.90
C ARG A 131 -29.08 2.22 20.46
N GLU A 132 -29.90 3.23 20.18
CA GLU A 132 -31.27 3.05 19.73
C GLU A 132 -31.30 2.28 18.41
N LEU A 133 -30.42 2.62 17.47
CA LEU A 133 -30.28 1.90 16.19
C LEU A 133 -29.71 0.48 16.37
N THR A 134 -28.72 0.30 17.25
CA THR A 134 -28.22 -1.04 17.58
C THR A 134 -29.33 -1.92 18.16
N ALA A 135 -30.18 -1.35 19.02
CA ALA A 135 -31.33 -2.04 19.62
C ALA A 135 -32.46 -2.32 18.62
N GLN A 136 -32.71 -1.40 17.67
CA GLN A 136 -33.65 -1.62 16.55
C GLN A 136 -33.21 -2.82 15.70
N GLY A 137 -31.92 -2.85 15.35
CA GLY A 137 -31.20 -4.00 14.81
C GLY A 137 -31.61 -4.50 13.41
N ARG A 138 -32.70 -4.01 12.82
CA ARG A 138 -33.18 -4.37 11.47
C ARG A 138 -34.23 -3.38 10.98
N GLN A 139 -34.60 -3.51 9.70
CA GLN A 139 -35.63 -2.67 9.08
C GLN A 139 -35.30 -1.19 9.24
N PHE A 140 -34.03 -0.86 8.99
CA PHE A 140 -33.56 0.51 9.06
C PHE A 140 -34.15 1.34 7.95
N THR A 141 -34.28 2.63 8.20
CA THR A 141 -34.74 3.63 7.24
C THR A 141 -33.56 4.40 6.67
N GLU A 142 -33.79 5.11 5.56
CA GLU A 142 -32.81 6.06 5.03
C GLU A 142 -32.46 7.15 6.05
N PHE A 143 -33.42 7.54 6.91
CA PHE A 143 -33.17 8.48 8.01
C PHE A 143 -32.19 7.90 9.05
N ASP A 144 -32.36 6.63 9.42
CA ASP A 144 -31.47 5.93 10.35
C ASP A 144 -30.03 5.91 9.79
N LYS A 145 -29.89 5.60 8.49
CA LYS A 145 -28.60 5.61 7.80
C LYS A 145 -27.93 6.98 7.83
N GLN A 146 -28.67 8.05 7.56
CA GLN A 146 -28.13 9.40 7.63
C GLN A 146 -27.73 9.79 9.07
N ALA A 147 -28.45 9.31 10.08
CA ALA A 147 -28.09 9.55 11.47
C ALA A 147 -26.75 8.89 11.84
N VAL A 148 -26.52 7.64 11.39
CA VAL A 148 -25.26 6.91 11.58
C VAL A 148 -24.09 7.65 10.94
N LEU A 149 -24.24 8.05 9.67
CA LEU A 149 -23.22 8.80 8.93
C LEU A 149 -22.93 10.16 9.57
N ALA A 150 -23.97 10.89 10.01
CA ALA A 150 -23.80 12.15 10.70
C ALA A 150 -22.99 11.99 12.01
N THR A 151 -23.30 10.97 12.81
CA THR A 151 -22.54 10.68 14.04
C THR A 151 -21.10 10.26 13.75
N GLN A 152 -20.85 9.48 12.69
CA GLN A 152 -19.50 9.12 12.28
C GLN A 152 -18.67 10.37 11.96
N ARG A 153 -19.21 11.29 11.16
CA ARG A 153 -18.53 12.54 10.81
C ARG A 153 -18.28 13.43 12.03
N GLU A 154 -19.25 13.50 12.94
CA GLU A 154 -19.12 14.23 14.20
C GLU A 154 -17.97 13.67 15.07
N ILE A 155 -17.87 12.34 15.19
CA ILE A 155 -16.80 11.67 15.94
C ILE A 155 -15.44 11.90 15.29
N VAL A 156 -15.33 11.75 13.96
CA VAL A 156 -14.07 11.97 13.22
C VAL A 156 -13.54 13.39 13.48
N GLY A 157 -14.41 14.39 13.44
CA GLY A 157 -14.04 15.79 13.76
C GLY A 157 -13.58 16.03 15.20
N GLN A 158 -13.85 15.11 16.14
CA GLN A 158 -13.47 15.24 17.54
C GLN A 158 -12.15 14.56 17.90
N ILE A 159 -11.63 13.64 17.08
CA ILE A 159 -10.44 12.84 17.40
C ILE A 159 -9.22 13.72 17.66
N ILE A 160 -8.87 14.61 16.71
CA ILE A 160 -7.69 15.48 16.85
C ILE A 160 -7.84 16.44 18.06
N PRO A 161 -8.96 17.17 18.23
CA PRO A 161 -9.18 18.00 19.41
C PRO A 161 -9.12 17.23 20.73
N LEU A 162 -9.62 15.98 20.77
CA LEU A 162 -9.56 15.13 21.97
C LEU A 162 -8.11 14.88 22.39
N TYR A 163 -7.29 14.35 21.50
CA TYR A 163 -5.88 14.07 21.80
C TYR A 163 -5.07 15.33 22.12
N ARG A 164 -5.39 16.47 21.48
CA ARG A 164 -4.80 17.76 21.84
C ARG A 164 -5.07 18.12 23.30
N ARG A 165 -6.32 18.02 23.77
CA ARG A 165 -6.68 18.30 25.17
C ARG A 165 -5.97 17.35 26.14
N LEU A 166 -5.90 16.06 25.81
CA LEU A 166 -5.19 15.05 26.60
C LEU A 166 -3.69 15.38 26.72
N GLN A 167 -3.08 15.90 25.65
CA GLN A 167 -1.69 16.35 25.65
C GLN A 167 -1.50 17.63 26.47
N GLU A 168 -2.39 18.62 26.33
CA GLU A 168 -2.27 19.92 27.01
C GLU A 168 -2.29 19.78 28.54
N ARG A 169 -3.03 18.79 29.09
CA ARG A 169 -3.01 18.47 30.53
C ARG A 169 -1.88 17.55 30.98
N GLY A 170 -0.96 17.19 30.08
CA GLY A 170 0.17 16.31 30.37
C GLY A 170 -0.23 14.88 30.70
N GLN A 171 -1.38 14.42 30.21
CA GLN A 171 -1.81 13.04 30.40
C GLN A 171 -1.27 12.11 29.30
N VAL A 172 -1.33 12.60 28.06
CA VAL A 172 -0.85 11.88 26.89
C VAL A 172 0.38 12.57 26.33
N GLU A 173 1.40 11.80 26.02
CA GLU A 173 2.45 12.25 25.11
C GLU A 173 2.09 11.84 23.68
N LEU A 174 2.04 12.79 22.76
CA LEU A 174 1.85 12.49 21.34
C LEU A 174 3.23 12.39 20.67
N SER A 175 3.57 11.16 20.28
CA SER A 175 4.75 10.88 19.47
C SER A 175 4.39 10.96 17.98
N THR A 176 5.39 10.92 17.11
CA THR A 176 5.17 10.86 15.66
C THR A 176 5.97 9.74 15.00
N THR A 177 5.82 9.64 13.69
CA THR A 177 6.41 8.67 12.75
C THR A 177 6.70 9.46 11.46
N PRO A 178 7.62 9.06 10.55
CA PRO A 178 7.76 9.72 9.27
C PRO A 178 6.44 9.77 8.48
N PHE A 179 6.27 10.81 7.66
CA PHE A 179 4.95 11.27 7.20
C PHE A 179 4.09 10.20 6.53
N TYR A 180 4.64 9.49 5.55
CA TYR A 180 3.95 8.40 4.82
C TYR A 180 4.40 7.01 5.29
N HIS A 181 4.89 6.93 6.54
CA HIS A 181 5.31 5.67 7.16
C HIS A 181 6.39 4.84 6.40
N PRO A 182 7.45 5.44 5.80
CA PRO A 182 8.52 4.67 5.17
C PRO A 182 9.42 3.96 6.19
N ILE A 183 10.05 2.86 5.77
CA ILE A 183 11.15 2.22 6.51
C ILE A 183 12.40 3.11 6.41
N LEU A 184 12.62 3.97 7.41
CA LEU A 184 13.71 4.96 7.42
C LEU A 184 15.10 4.38 7.09
N PRO A 185 15.51 3.21 7.63
CA PRO A 185 16.77 2.60 7.23
C PRO A 185 16.92 2.36 5.72
N LEU A 186 15.84 2.03 5.02
CA LEU A 186 15.87 1.76 3.57
C LEU A 186 15.88 3.03 2.73
N LEU A 187 15.29 4.13 3.21
CA LEU A 187 15.48 5.44 2.58
C LEU A 187 16.91 5.94 2.74
N ILE A 188 17.50 5.78 3.94
CA ILE A 188 18.89 6.18 4.19
C ILE A 188 19.84 5.37 3.30
N ASP A 189 19.72 4.04 3.31
CA ASP A 189 20.47 3.16 2.44
C ASP A 189 19.85 1.75 2.40
N THR A 190 19.33 1.33 1.25
CA THR A 190 18.83 -0.04 1.02
C THR A 190 19.88 -1.12 1.29
N ASP A 191 21.17 -0.85 1.08
CA ASP A 191 22.25 -1.81 1.39
C ASP A 191 22.42 -2.05 2.90
N SER A 192 21.82 -1.21 3.76
CA SER A 192 21.83 -1.41 5.23
C SER A 192 21.15 -2.72 5.64
N ALA A 193 20.25 -3.26 4.82
CA ALA A 193 19.63 -4.57 5.01
C ALA A 193 20.65 -5.71 5.08
N ARG A 194 21.84 -5.57 4.45
CA ARG A 194 22.91 -6.58 4.52
C ARG A 194 23.48 -6.76 5.92
N ARG A 195 23.31 -5.79 6.82
CA ARG A 195 23.79 -5.89 8.21
C ARG A 195 23.04 -6.94 9.01
N SER A 196 21.74 -7.06 8.78
CA SER A 196 20.92 -8.11 9.39
C SER A 196 20.87 -9.38 8.54
N ARG A 197 20.99 -9.26 7.21
CA ARG A 197 20.97 -10.40 6.26
C ARG A 197 22.00 -10.23 5.13
N PRO A 198 23.25 -10.68 5.31
CA PRO A 198 24.34 -10.47 4.34
C PRO A 198 24.05 -10.97 2.93
N ASP A 199 23.35 -12.11 2.83
CA ASP A 199 23.07 -12.81 1.57
C ASP A 199 21.79 -12.33 0.86
N SER A 200 21.14 -11.26 1.34
CA SER A 200 19.94 -10.73 0.69
C SER A 200 20.23 -10.27 -0.74
N ALA A 201 19.37 -10.67 -1.69
CA ALA A 201 19.35 -10.09 -3.02
C ALA A 201 18.71 -8.69 -2.90
N LEU A 202 19.46 -7.63 -3.19
CA LEU A 202 18.99 -6.26 -3.03
C LEU A 202 18.76 -5.61 -4.40
N PRO A 203 17.91 -4.58 -4.49
CA PRO A 203 17.75 -3.79 -5.71
C PRO A 203 19.04 -3.00 -5.99
N GLN A 204 19.06 -2.26 -7.10
CA GLN A 204 20.00 -1.17 -7.29
C GLN A 204 19.95 -0.25 -6.07
N ARG A 205 21.13 0.10 -5.56
CA ARG A 205 21.25 0.85 -4.31
C ARG A 205 20.50 2.17 -4.38
N PHE A 206 19.44 2.27 -3.58
CA PHE A 206 18.72 3.49 -3.25
C PHE A 206 19.26 4.02 -1.91
N ALA A 207 19.74 5.26 -1.90
CA ALA A 207 20.37 5.88 -0.73
C ALA A 207 20.13 7.39 -0.71
N HIS A 208 19.05 7.79 -0.05
CA HIS A 208 18.53 9.16 0.00
C HIS A 208 18.14 9.54 1.45
N PRO A 209 19.14 9.73 2.34
CA PRO A 209 18.89 10.20 3.71
C PRO A 209 18.16 11.54 3.77
N GLU A 210 18.21 12.34 2.70
CA GLU A 210 17.43 13.56 2.55
C GLU A 210 15.91 13.32 2.53
N ASP A 211 15.43 12.20 1.98
CA ASP A 211 14.01 11.85 1.94
C ASP A 211 13.53 11.48 3.35
N ALA A 212 14.34 10.70 4.08
CA ALA A 212 14.11 10.40 5.49
C ALA A 212 14.01 11.69 6.34
N GLU A 213 14.93 12.64 6.14
CA GLU A 213 14.88 13.93 6.84
C GLU A 213 13.64 14.76 6.42
N ALA A 214 13.28 14.79 5.14
CA ALA A 214 12.12 15.51 4.62
C ALA A 214 10.81 14.97 5.19
N GLN A 215 10.61 13.65 5.18
CA GLN A 215 9.43 13.00 5.74
C GLN A 215 9.28 13.25 7.25
N LEU A 216 10.38 13.25 8.01
CA LEU A 216 10.36 13.61 9.43
C LEU A 216 10.04 15.10 9.65
N ARG A 217 10.59 16.00 8.82
CA ARG A 217 10.28 17.44 8.89
C ARG A 217 8.82 17.73 8.56
N LYS A 218 8.24 17.08 7.56
CA LYS A 218 6.80 17.20 7.26
C LYS A 218 5.94 16.72 8.44
N ALA A 219 6.32 15.61 9.07
CA ALA A 219 5.65 15.09 10.27
C ALA A 219 5.68 16.10 11.42
N PHE A 220 6.85 16.71 11.68
CA PHE A 220 6.99 17.81 12.66
C PHE A 220 6.05 18.96 12.38
N SER A 221 6.04 19.46 11.14
CA SER A 221 5.22 20.61 10.76
C SER A 221 3.73 20.31 10.91
N LEU A 222 3.26 19.12 10.51
CA LEU A 222 1.86 18.74 10.71
C LEU A 222 1.51 18.62 12.19
N HIS A 223 2.35 17.95 12.99
CA HIS A 223 2.11 17.76 14.42
C HIS A 223 2.06 19.11 15.16
N GLU A 224 2.98 20.02 14.87
CA GLU A 224 3.01 21.37 15.45
C GLU A 224 1.75 22.17 15.08
N ARG A 225 1.28 22.09 13.82
CA ARG A 225 0.02 22.74 13.40
C ARG A 225 -1.20 22.19 14.14
N LEU A 226 -1.33 20.87 14.25
CA LEU A 226 -2.53 20.23 14.82
C LEU A 226 -2.56 20.32 16.34
N PHE A 227 -1.44 20.02 17.00
CA PHE A 227 -1.37 19.86 18.46
C PHE A 227 -0.68 21.02 19.18
N GLY A 228 -0.15 22.01 18.45
CA GLY A 228 0.49 23.21 19.00
C GLY A 228 1.88 22.99 19.60
N ARG A 229 2.45 21.79 19.46
CA ARG A 229 3.80 21.43 19.96
C ARG A 229 4.47 20.48 18.98
N ARG A 230 5.80 20.51 18.93
CA ARG A 230 6.58 19.49 18.23
C ARG A 230 6.64 18.20 19.06
N PRO A 231 6.56 17.01 18.43
CA PRO A 231 6.73 15.73 19.12
C PRO A 231 8.16 15.60 19.64
N MET A 232 8.32 15.02 20.83
CA MET A 232 9.65 14.75 21.39
C MET A 232 10.14 13.31 21.11
N GLY A 233 9.19 12.43 20.81
CA GLY A 233 9.40 11.01 20.58
C GLY A 233 9.11 10.59 19.16
N LEU A 234 9.89 9.61 18.70
CA LEU A 234 9.66 8.91 17.43
C LEU A 234 9.31 7.44 17.70
N TRP A 235 8.20 6.98 17.12
CA TRP A 235 8.06 5.59 16.74
C TRP A 235 8.51 5.49 15.27
N PRO A 236 9.70 4.92 14.99
CA PRO A 236 10.06 4.67 13.59
C PRO A 236 9.07 3.66 13.02
N SER A 237 8.69 3.80 11.75
CA SER A 237 7.82 2.85 11.07
C SER A 237 8.30 1.42 11.31
N GLU A 238 7.42 0.56 11.80
CA GLU A 238 7.74 -0.85 12.11
C GLU A 238 8.86 -1.02 13.15
N GLY A 239 9.04 -0.03 14.04
CA GLY A 239 10.16 0.03 14.97
C GLY A 239 11.53 -0.01 14.28
N SER A 240 11.61 0.36 12.99
CA SER A 240 12.81 0.18 12.18
C SER A 240 13.92 1.19 12.51
N VAL A 241 15.12 0.69 12.77
CA VAL A 241 16.26 1.51 13.18
C VAL A 241 17.55 1.08 12.49
N CYS A 242 18.49 2.03 12.37
CA CYS A 242 19.88 1.83 11.98
C CYS A 242 20.76 2.87 12.70
N PRO A 243 22.08 2.65 12.84
CA PRO A 243 23.00 3.63 13.41
C PRO A 243 22.89 5.04 12.79
N GLU A 244 22.81 5.12 11.46
CA GLU A 244 22.78 6.36 10.68
C GLU A 244 21.54 7.22 10.96
N LEU A 245 20.48 6.60 11.48
CA LEU A 245 19.27 7.31 11.87
C LEU A 245 19.51 8.20 13.10
N VAL A 246 20.40 7.80 14.02
CA VAL A 246 20.61 8.50 15.30
C VAL A 246 21.02 9.97 15.11
N PRO A 247 22.05 10.31 14.31
CA PRO A 247 22.40 11.70 14.03
C PRO A 247 21.27 12.51 13.38
N ILE A 248 20.49 11.90 12.49
CA ILE A 248 19.35 12.56 11.82
C ILE A 248 18.30 12.97 12.88
N LEU A 249 17.96 12.04 13.78
CA LEU A 249 16.96 12.29 14.83
C LEU A 249 17.41 13.37 15.82
N THR A 250 18.66 13.29 16.28
CA THR A 250 19.23 14.29 17.19
C THR A 250 19.29 15.67 16.55
N LYS A 251 19.68 15.77 15.26
CA LYS A 251 19.69 17.03 14.48
C LYS A 251 18.30 17.67 14.40
N LEU A 252 17.26 16.85 14.26
CA LEU A 252 15.87 17.31 14.18
C LEU A 252 15.26 17.64 15.54
N GLY A 253 15.91 17.25 16.64
CA GLY A 253 15.51 17.58 18.01
C GLY A 253 14.68 16.51 18.71
N PHE A 254 14.61 15.29 18.18
CA PHE A 254 14.03 14.15 18.91
C PHE A 254 14.87 13.85 20.16
N ARG A 255 14.20 13.53 21.27
CA ARG A 255 14.86 13.13 22.53
C ARG A 255 14.88 11.64 22.72
N TRP A 256 13.87 10.94 22.21
CA TRP A 256 13.78 9.52 22.34
C TRP A 256 13.18 8.85 21.10
N ALA A 257 13.52 7.58 20.92
CA ALA A 257 12.85 6.68 20.01
C ALA A 257 12.55 5.35 20.73
N ALA A 258 11.66 4.55 20.16
CA ALA A 258 11.42 3.19 20.65
C ALA A 258 11.51 2.16 19.54
N THR A 259 11.97 0.96 19.89
CA THR A 259 12.09 -0.20 18.99
C THR A 259 11.91 -1.49 19.80
N ASP A 260 12.27 -2.65 19.25
CA ASP A 260 11.99 -3.97 19.81
C ASP A 260 13.17 -4.61 20.54
N GLU A 261 12.87 -5.46 21.54
CA GLU A 261 13.89 -6.18 22.31
C GLU A 261 14.84 -7.05 21.46
N GLY A 262 14.42 -7.53 20.29
CA GLY A 262 15.26 -8.26 19.35
C GLY A 262 16.37 -7.39 18.76
N ILE A 263 16.12 -6.10 18.58
CA ILE A 263 17.17 -5.13 18.19
C ILE A 263 18.17 -4.98 19.33
N LEU A 264 17.71 -4.83 20.58
CA LEU A 264 18.59 -4.76 21.75
C LEU A 264 19.44 -6.02 21.89
N ALA A 265 18.81 -7.19 21.80
CA ALA A 265 19.47 -8.49 21.92
C ALA A 265 20.61 -8.66 20.90
N ARG A 266 20.41 -8.20 19.65
CA ARG A 266 21.45 -8.25 18.60
C ARG A 266 22.48 -7.12 18.70
N SER A 267 22.17 -6.07 19.44
CA SER A 267 23.06 -4.92 19.68
C SER A 267 24.10 -5.22 20.76
N LEU A 268 23.81 -6.16 21.66
CA LEU A 268 24.66 -6.57 22.78
C LEU A 268 25.49 -7.83 22.45
N ASP A 269 26.64 -7.98 23.10
CA ASP A 269 27.48 -9.18 22.94
C ASP A 269 26.90 -10.40 23.68
N LEU A 270 26.27 -10.16 24.83
CA LEU A 270 25.58 -11.16 25.63
C LEU A 270 24.20 -10.64 26.03
N TRP A 271 23.16 -11.34 25.59
CA TRP A 271 21.78 -11.01 25.90
C TRP A 271 21.28 -11.72 27.16
N ARG A 272 20.80 -10.92 28.12
CA ARG A 272 20.15 -11.35 29.37
C ARG A 272 18.92 -10.48 29.59
N ARG A 273 17.78 -10.96 29.08
CA ARG A 273 16.52 -10.22 29.02
C ARG A 273 16.15 -9.49 30.32
N ASP A 274 16.01 -10.22 31.42
CA ASP A 274 15.59 -9.64 32.71
C ASP A 274 16.57 -8.57 33.23
N GLU A 275 17.87 -8.72 32.95
CA GLU A 275 18.91 -7.77 33.38
C GLU A 275 18.98 -6.51 32.51
N GLN A 276 18.59 -6.60 31.24
CA GLN A 276 18.96 -5.61 30.22
C GLN A 276 17.76 -4.93 29.56
N LEU A 277 16.59 -5.56 29.48
CA LEU A 277 15.45 -5.01 28.74
C LEU A 277 14.80 -3.81 29.43
N TYR A 278 14.66 -3.88 30.75
CA TYR A 278 13.74 -3.02 31.51
C TYR A 278 14.35 -1.68 31.95
N GLN A 279 15.10 -1.05 31.06
CA GLN A 279 15.74 0.25 31.26
C GLN A 279 15.94 0.97 29.92
N PRO A 280 15.92 2.32 29.90
CA PRO A 280 16.27 3.07 28.71
C PRO A 280 17.78 3.05 28.46
N TYR A 281 18.19 3.09 27.18
CA TYR A 281 19.60 3.15 26.77
C TYR A 281 19.92 4.49 26.13
N ARG A 282 21.11 5.02 26.40
CA ARG A 282 21.71 6.09 25.62
C ARG A 282 22.46 5.48 24.44
N VAL A 283 21.90 5.58 23.24
CA VAL A 283 22.56 5.15 22.01
C VAL A 283 23.48 6.26 21.54
N GLN A 284 24.76 5.93 21.30
CA GLN A 284 25.77 6.89 20.86
C GLN A 284 26.30 6.50 19.47
N VAL A 285 26.13 7.39 18.49
CA VAL A 285 26.62 7.20 17.11
C VAL A 285 27.20 8.51 16.62
N GLU A 286 28.46 8.51 16.18
CA GLU A 286 29.14 9.68 15.59
C GLU A 286 29.05 10.98 16.44
N GLY A 287 29.02 10.85 17.77
CA GLY A 287 28.90 11.97 18.70
C GLY A 287 27.46 12.48 18.90
N ALA A 288 26.48 11.93 18.19
CA ALA A 288 25.06 12.10 18.48
C ALA A 288 24.60 11.12 19.56
N GLU A 289 23.66 11.56 20.39
CA GLU A 289 23.09 10.76 21.48
C GLU A 289 21.56 10.78 21.40
N LEU A 290 20.94 9.62 21.59
CA LEU A 290 19.49 9.45 21.62
C LEU A 290 19.10 8.44 22.71
N ALA A 291 18.05 8.74 23.47
CA ALA A 291 17.47 7.76 24.38
C ALA A 291 16.63 6.75 23.57
N VAL A 292 16.85 5.46 23.78
CA VAL A 292 16.08 4.40 23.13
C VAL A 292 15.45 3.49 24.16
N LEU A 293 14.14 3.28 24.02
CA LEU A 293 13.39 2.30 24.79
C LEU A 293 13.13 1.06 23.93
N PHE A 294 13.12 -0.11 24.57
CA PHE A 294 12.94 -1.40 23.89
C PHE A 294 11.68 -2.09 24.40
N ARG A 295 10.80 -2.46 23.47
CA ARG A 295 9.51 -3.11 23.68
C ARG A 295 9.67 -4.44 24.42
N ASP A 296 8.87 -4.68 25.45
CA ASP A 296 8.60 -6.05 25.95
C ASP A 296 7.63 -6.73 24.98
N ARG A 297 8.17 -7.56 24.08
CA ARG A 297 7.40 -8.17 23.00
C ARG A 297 6.31 -9.08 23.54
N ASP A 298 6.65 -9.96 24.49
CA ASP A 298 5.71 -10.94 25.04
C ASP A 298 4.50 -10.27 25.70
N LEU A 299 4.72 -9.21 26.48
CA LEU A 299 3.63 -8.50 27.15
C LEU A 299 2.79 -7.68 26.16
N SER A 300 3.44 -7.05 25.17
CA SER A 300 2.75 -6.33 24.10
C SER A 300 1.90 -7.23 23.23
N ASP A 301 2.45 -8.36 22.77
CA ASP A 301 1.76 -9.33 21.92
C ASP A 301 0.62 -10.04 22.68
N ALA A 302 0.72 -10.16 24.01
CA ALA A 302 -0.36 -10.69 24.82
C ALA A 302 -1.63 -9.82 24.72
N VAL A 303 -1.49 -8.49 24.70
CA VAL A 303 -2.61 -7.57 24.50
C VAL A 303 -3.22 -7.74 23.11
N SER A 304 -2.39 -7.80 22.07
CA SER A 304 -2.89 -7.90 20.69
C SER A 304 -3.51 -9.24 20.34
N PHE A 305 -2.92 -10.36 20.78
CA PHE A 305 -3.22 -11.66 20.20
C PHE A 305 -3.72 -12.71 21.21
N THR A 306 -3.56 -12.46 22.51
CA THR A 306 -3.88 -13.47 23.55
C THR A 306 -5.10 -13.08 24.37
N TYR A 307 -5.13 -11.87 24.92
CA TYR A 307 -6.13 -11.47 25.91
C TYR A 307 -7.54 -11.30 25.37
N SER A 308 -7.70 -11.09 24.06
CA SER A 308 -9.01 -11.05 23.39
C SER A 308 -9.84 -12.34 23.58
N ARG A 309 -9.18 -13.47 23.85
CA ARG A 309 -9.80 -14.79 24.05
C ARG A 309 -10.08 -15.13 25.52
N ASN A 310 -9.83 -14.20 26.45
CA ASN A 310 -9.88 -14.44 27.88
C ASN A 310 -10.87 -13.49 28.56
N GLU A 311 -11.34 -13.89 29.74
CA GLU A 311 -12.11 -13.00 30.61
C GLU A 311 -11.26 -11.76 30.97
N PRO A 312 -11.80 -10.53 30.83
CA PRO A 312 -11.04 -9.30 31.05
C PRO A 312 -10.30 -9.24 32.39
N ALA A 313 -10.94 -9.68 33.47
CA ALA A 313 -10.34 -9.70 34.80
C ALA A 313 -9.14 -10.65 34.91
N ALA A 314 -9.18 -11.79 34.21
CA ALA A 314 -8.07 -12.74 34.17
C ALA A 314 -6.89 -12.19 33.35
N ALA A 315 -7.18 -11.54 32.22
CA ALA A 315 -6.18 -10.86 31.40
C ALA A 315 -5.45 -9.74 32.17
N VAL A 316 -6.20 -8.91 32.91
CA VAL A 316 -5.62 -7.86 33.77
C VAL A 316 -4.76 -8.47 34.88
N ALA A 317 -5.22 -9.55 35.52
CA ALA A 317 -4.47 -10.23 36.57
C ALA A 317 -3.14 -10.83 36.04
N ASP A 318 -3.16 -11.44 34.85
CA ASP A 318 -1.95 -11.95 34.19
C ASP A 318 -0.99 -10.81 33.83
N PHE A 319 -1.48 -9.73 33.21
CA PHE A 319 -0.67 -8.56 32.85
C PHE A 319 0.03 -7.97 34.09
N CYS A 320 -0.72 -7.70 35.16
CA CYS A 320 -0.15 -7.22 36.42
C CYS A 320 0.78 -8.25 37.08
N GLY A 321 0.49 -9.54 36.96
CA GLY A 321 1.36 -10.62 37.44
C GLY A 321 2.72 -10.62 36.75
N ARG A 322 2.74 -10.45 35.43
CA ARG A 322 3.97 -10.33 34.63
C ARG A 322 4.78 -9.10 35.04
N LEU A 323 4.16 -7.94 35.20
CA LEU A 323 4.83 -6.71 35.68
C LEU A 323 5.44 -6.90 37.08
N LYS A 324 4.75 -7.57 37.99
CA LYS A 324 5.30 -7.92 39.32
C LYS A 324 6.50 -8.86 39.20
N GLY A 325 6.44 -9.84 38.30
CA GLY A 325 7.55 -10.72 38.00
C GLY A 325 8.78 -9.95 37.48
N VAL A 326 8.57 -8.97 36.60
CA VAL A 326 9.63 -8.07 36.13
C VAL A 326 10.23 -7.29 37.30
N ALA A 327 9.41 -6.69 38.17
CA ALA A 327 9.88 -5.95 39.34
C ALA A 327 10.73 -6.79 40.32
N GLN A 328 10.55 -8.11 40.34
CA GLN A 328 11.32 -9.02 41.19
C GLN A 328 12.64 -9.49 40.56
N ARG A 329 12.70 -9.60 39.23
CA ARG A 329 13.87 -10.15 38.51
C ARG A 329 14.77 -9.08 37.91
N ALA A 330 14.20 -7.94 37.53
CA ALA A 330 14.96 -6.85 36.92
C ALA A 330 15.88 -6.18 37.96
N PRO A 331 17.08 -5.73 37.54
CA PRO A 331 17.99 -5.04 38.42
C PRO A 331 17.46 -3.63 38.76
N GLY A 332 17.76 -3.19 39.97
CA GLY A 332 17.32 -1.89 40.48
C GLY A 332 15.91 -1.91 41.07
N THR A 333 15.46 -0.74 41.52
CA THR A 333 14.19 -0.59 42.26
C THR A 333 13.05 -0.02 41.39
N ARG A 334 13.34 0.35 40.14
CA ARG A 334 12.42 1.07 39.26
C ARG A 334 12.61 0.64 37.78
N PRO A 335 12.27 -0.61 37.42
CA PRO A 335 12.32 -1.06 36.04
C PRO A 335 11.30 -0.30 35.18
N VAL A 336 11.71 0.03 33.96
CA VAL A 336 10.83 0.64 32.94
C VAL A 336 10.40 -0.46 31.98
N VAL A 337 9.09 -0.65 31.79
CA VAL A 337 8.53 -1.69 30.92
C VAL A 337 7.79 -1.06 29.75
N PRO A 338 8.44 -0.89 28.57
CA PRO A 338 7.77 -0.37 27.39
C PRO A 338 6.80 -1.42 26.82
N VAL A 339 5.50 -1.14 26.90
CA VAL A 339 4.45 -1.94 26.26
C VAL A 339 3.95 -1.18 25.05
N ILE A 340 4.40 -1.59 23.87
CA ILE A 340 4.16 -0.91 22.59
C ILE A 340 3.44 -1.86 21.65
N LEU A 341 2.38 -1.44 20.99
CA LEU A 341 1.59 -2.25 20.08
C LEU A 341 0.81 -1.34 19.14
N ASP A 342 0.33 -1.88 18.02
CA ASP A 342 -0.55 -1.14 17.12
C ASP A 342 -1.88 -0.82 17.78
N GLY A 343 -2.39 0.37 17.46
CA GLY A 343 -3.54 0.97 18.13
C GLY A 343 -4.89 0.42 17.66
N GLU A 344 -4.93 -0.31 16.55
CA GLU A 344 -6.13 -0.84 15.90
C GLU A 344 -6.24 -2.36 16.01
N ASN A 345 -5.11 -3.07 15.91
CA ASN A 345 -5.05 -4.54 15.81
C ASN A 345 -5.83 -5.30 16.89
N PRO A 346 -5.79 -4.96 18.19
CA PRO A 346 -6.42 -5.80 19.20
C PRO A 346 -7.94 -5.73 19.19
N TRP A 347 -8.52 -4.53 19.01
CA TRP A 347 -9.83 -4.22 19.58
C TRP A 347 -11.00 -4.90 18.88
N GLU A 348 -10.90 -5.18 17.59
CA GLU A 348 -11.93 -5.94 16.88
C GLU A 348 -12.03 -7.39 17.34
N HIS A 349 -10.98 -7.95 17.95
CA HIS A 349 -10.99 -9.33 18.45
C HIS A 349 -11.57 -9.45 19.86
N TYR A 350 -11.71 -8.35 20.60
CA TYR A 350 -12.32 -8.36 21.93
C TYR A 350 -13.85 -8.32 21.80
N PRO A 351 -14.60 -9.20 22.49
CA PRO A 351 -16.07 -9.20 22.41
C PRO A 351 -16.74 -7.89 22.81
N ASP A 352 -16.09 -7.08 23.67
CA ASP A 352 -16.57 -5.77 24.14
C ASP A 352 -15.76 -4.59 23.55
N GLY A 353 -14.99 -4.82 22.48
CA GLY A 353 -14.11 -3.81 21.90
C GLY A 353 -12.98 -3.35 22.83
N GLY A 354 -12.60 -4.16 23.83
CA GLY A 354 -11.50 -3.92 24.75
C GLY A 354 -11.88 -3.19 26.03
N GLU A 355 -13.15 -2.82 26.23
CA GLU A 355 -13.60 -2.00 27.37
C GLU A 355 -13.20 -2.59 28.72
N GLY A 356 -13.58 -3.85 28.98
CA GLY A 356 -13.35 -4.49 30.27
C GLY A 356 -11.86 -4.62 30.59
N PHE A 357 -11.05 -4.95 29.58
CA PHE A 357 -9.60 -5.10 29.76
C PHE A 357 -8.95 -3.75 30.05
N LEU A 358 -9.20 -2.72 29.23
CA LEU A 358 -8.57 -1.42 29.37
C LEU A 358 -8.98 -0.71 30.67
N ARG A 359 -10.28 -0.74 31.03
CA ARG A 359 -10.76 -0.21 32.31
C ARG A 359 -10.12 -0.91 33.50
N GLY A 360 -10.10 -2.24 33.48
CA GLY A 360 -9.51 -3.04 34.53
C GLY A 360 -8.01 -2.78 34.67
N LEU A 361 -7.29 -2.67 33.53
CA LEU A 361 -5.87 -2.36 33.52
C LEU A 361 -5.60 -0.96 34.07
N TYR A 362 -6.32 0.06 33.61
CA TYR A 362 -6.15 1.44 34.09
C TYR A 362 -6.44 1.57 35.58
N ALA A 363 -7.47 0.91 36.09
CA ALA A 363 -7.75 0.84 37.53
C ALA A 363 -6.63 0.13 38.30
N ALA A 364 -6.09 -0.97 37.75
CA ALA A 364 -4.99 -1.69 38.39
C ALA A 364 -3.69 -0.87 38.44
N LEU A 365 -3.39 -0.12 37.38
CA LEU A 365 -2.19 0.72 37.27
C LEU A 365 -2.21 1.94 38.20
N THR A 366 -3.40 2.43 38.58
CA THR A 366 -3.56 3.56 39.51
C THR A 366 -3.85 3.14 40.95
N SER A 367 -4.08 1.85 41.20
CA SER A 367 -4.33 1.32 42.55
C SER A 367 -3.09 1.44 43.46
N ASP A 368 -3.33 1.59 44.76
CA ASP A 368 -2.28 1.46 45.76
C ASP A 368 -1.74 0.03 45.71
N GLY A 369 -0.49 -0.10 45.24
CA GLY A 369 0.09 -1.37 44.80
C GLY A 369 -0.13 -2.55 45.75
N SER A 370 -0.30 -3.75 45.18
CA SER A 370 -0.47 -4.99 45.93
C SER A 370 0.79 -5.87 45.87
N GLY A 371 1.25 -6.36 47.04
CA GLY A 371 2.39 -7.27 47.13
C GLY A 371 3.76 -6.59 47.05
N GLY A 372 3.89 -5.35 47.53
CA GLY A 372 5.17 -4.63 47.62
C GLY A 372 5.66 -3.98 46.32
N VAL A 373 4.93 -4.15 45.22
CA VAL A 373 5.19 -3.51 43.92
C VAL A 373 4.16 -2.43 43.68
N ARG A 374 4.62 -1.22 43.36
CA ARG A 374 3.76 -0.10 42.94
C ARG A 374 3.95 0.12 41.44
N PHE A 375 2.85 0.19 40.70
CA PHE A 375 2.88 0.56 39.30
C PHE A 375 2.83 2.07 39.14
N LEU A 376 3.51 2.57 38.11
CA LEU A 376 3.47 3.96 37.70
C LEU A 376 3.37 3.99 36.18
N ALA A 377 2.24 4.45 35.67
CA ALA A 377 2.11 4.78 34.26
C ALA A 377 2.80 6.13 33.99
N ALA A 378 3.78 6.15 33.09
CA ALA A 378 4.56 7.33 32.74
C ALA A 378 4.75 7.42 31.23
N THR A 379 4.94 8.63 30.70
CA THR A 379 5.34 8.83 29.31
C THR A 379 6.86 8.85 29.20
N PRO A 380 7.47 8.44 28.08
CA PRO A 380 8.92 8.44 27.92
C PRO A 380 9.57 9.80 28.15
N ASP A 381 9.02 10.93 27.66
CA ASP A 381 9.64 12.24 27.90
C ASP A 381 9.73 12.56 29.39
N ARG A 382 8.67 12.28 30.16
CA ARG A 382 8.66 12.49 31.60
C ARG A 382 9.63 11.55 32.32
N GLU A 383 9.59 10.26 31.96
CA GLU A 383 10.44 9.24 32.56
C GLU A 383 11.92 9.57 32.36
N LEU A 384 12.30 9.93 31.13
CA LEU A 384 13.68 10.25 30.76
C LEU A 384 14.16 11.61 31.30
N ALA A 385 13.25 12.56 31.51
CA ALA A 385 13.58 13.84 32.15
C ALA A 385 13.88 13.68 33.64
N GLU A 386 13.11 12.85 34.35
CA GLU A 386 13.32 12.58 35.78
C GLU A 386 14.45 11.57 36.02
N HIS A 387 14.60 10.59 35.11
CA HIS A 387 15.53 9.46 35.24
C HIS A 387 16.26 9.21 33.91
N PRO A 388 17.27 10.04 33.57
CA PRO A 388 17.98 9.93 32.30
C PRO A 388 18.72 8.58 32.18
N PRO A 389 18.89 8.06 30.95
CA PRO A 389 19.51 6.75 30.73
C PRO A 389 20.97 6.73 31.21
N THR A 390 21.29 5.75 32.04
CA THR A 390 22.66 5.50 32.54
C THR A 390 23.37 4.43 31.72
N ALA A 391 22.62 3.42 31.23
CA ALA A 391 23.12 2.41 30.31
C ALA A 391 23.43 3.04 28.95
N THR A 392 24.58 2.68 28.38
CA THR A 392 25.03 3.18 27.07
C THR A 392 25.08 2.02 26.07
N LEU A 393 24.61 2.26 24.85
CA LEU A 393 24.66 1.29 23.75
C LEU A 393 25.56 1.85 22.64
N ALA A 394 26.76 1.29 22.51
CA ALA A 394 27.78 1.74 21.55
C ALA A 394 27.54 1.22 20.12
N ARG A 395 26.73 0.18 19.95
CA ARG A 395 26.39 -0.42 18.67
C ARG A 395 24.89 -0.63 18.61
N LEU A 396 24.23 -0.02 17.63
CA LEU A 396 22.81 -0.26 17.36
C LEU A 396 22.68 -1.25 16.18
N HIS A 397 21.98 -2.35 16.39
CA HIS A 397 21.66 -3.30 15.32
C HIS A 397 20.67 -2.68 14.32
N THR A 398 20.83 -3.00 13.03
CA THR A 398 19.93 -2.54 11.97
C THR A 398 18.80 -3.54 11.73
N GLY A 399 17.55 -3.13 11.87
CA GLY A 399 16.39 -4.00 11.67
C GLY A 399 15.10 -3.34 12.11
N SER A 400 14.01 -4.11 12.07
CA SER A 400 12.67 -3.73 12.53
C SER A 400 12.24 -4.52 13.77
N TRP A 401 11.06 -4.21 14.29
CA TRP A 401 10.46 -5.02 15.35
C TRP A 401 10.10 -6.45 14.93
N ILE A 402 10.03 -6.73 13.63
CA ILE A 402 9.80 -8.04 13.05
C ILE A 402 11.14 -8.70 12.78
N HIS A 403 11.40 -9.83 13.45
CA HIS A 403 12.60 -10.67 13.31
C HIS A 403 13.97 -9.98 13.56
N ALA A 404 13.97 -8.69 13.92
CA ALA A 404 15.15 -7.84 14.01
C ALA A 404 15.94 -7.77 12.68
N ASP A 405 15.20 -7.74 11.56
CA ASP A 405 15.74 -7.50 10.21
C ASP A 405 14.77 -6.62 9.38
N LEU A 406 15.11 -6.39 8.10
CA LEU A 406 14.33 -5.57 7.16
C LEU A 406 13.70 -6.39 6.03
N LYS A 407 13.67 -7.73 6.14
CA LYS A 407 13.29 -8.64 5.04
C LYS A 407 11.90 -8.36 4.47
N ILE A 408 10.96 -7.95 5.33
CA ILE A 408 9.56 -7.72 4.93
C ILE A 408 9.44 -6.63 3.86
N TRP A 409 10.38 -5.68 3.77
CA TRP A 409 10.28 -4.53 2.87
C TRP A 409 11.37 -4.45 1.81
N VAL A 410 12.31 -5.41 1.80
CA VAL A 410 13.35 -5.53 0.79
C VAL A 410 13.91 -6.96 0.75
N GLY A 411 14.21 -7.44 -0.45
CA GLY A 411 14.88 -8.72 -0.64
C GLY A 411 14.10 -9.67 -1.54
N HIS A 412 12.77 -9.60 -1.50
CA HIS A 412 11.95 -10.34 -2.44
C HIS A 412 12.02 -9.69 -3.82
N ILE A 413 11.77 -10.48 -4.86
CA ILE A 413 11.87 -10.00 -6.25
C ILE A 413 10.85 -8.91 -6.58
N GLU A 414 9.71 -8.93 -5.88
CA GLU A 414 8.66 -7.91 -5.99
C GLU A 414 9.06 -6.63 -5.23
N ASP A 415 9.57 -6.75 -4.00
CA ASP A 415 10.10 -5.59 -3.25
C ASP A 415 11.19 -4.88 -4.04
N ASN A 416 12.13 -5.66 -4.60
CA ASN A 416 13.25 -5.11 -5.34
C ASN A 416 12.74 -4.41 -6.61
N ASP A 417 11.82 -5.00 -7.38
CA ASP A 417 11.20 -4.33 -8.53
C ASP A 417 10.46 -3.04 -8.12
N ALA A 418 9.76 -3.03 -6.98
CA ALA A 418 9.15 -1.82 -6.44
C ALA A 418 10.20 -0.73 -6.12
N TRP A 419 11.30 -1.07 -5.44
CA TRP A 419 12.39 -0.12 -5.14
C TRP A 419 13.07 0.42 -6.39
N GLU A 420 13.28 -0.39 -7.43
CA GLU A 420 13.80 0.06 -8.73
C GLU A 420 12.90 1.14 -9.35
N ARG A 421 11.57 0.95 -9.24
CA ARG A 421 10.58 1.90 -9.77
C ARG A 421 10.55 3.20 -8.98
N VAL A 422 10.67 3.12 -7.66
CA VAL A 422 10.83 4.30 -6.78
C VAL A 422 12.12 5.05 -7.17
N GLY A 423 13.25 4.36 -7.29
CA GLY A 423 14.53 4.96 -7.66
C GLY A 423 14.50 5.63 -9.03
N ALA A 424 13.93 4.98 -10.04
CA ALA A 424 13.79 5.55 -11.38
C ALA A 424 12.89 6.80 -11.38
N THR A 425 11.76 6.75 -10.67
CA THR A 425 10.80 7.87 -10.57
C THR A 425 11.41 9.06 -9.83
N ARG A 426 12.13 8.79 -8.74
CA ARG A 426 12.84 9.83 -7.98
C ARG A 426 13.93 10.51 -8.80
N CYS A 427 14.75 9.73 -9.52
CA CYS A 427 15.80 10.27 -10.37
C CYS A 427 15.20 11.20 -11.44
N PHE A 428 14.09 10.79 -12.07
CA PHE A 428 13.34 11.63 -13.00
C PHE A 428 12.86 12.93 -12.34
N LEU A 429 12.21 12.85 -11.17
CA LEU A 429 11.69 14.04 -10.47
C LEU A 429 12.81 15.02 -10.13
N GLN A 430 13.92 14.54 -9.58
CA GLN A 430 15.08 15.36 -9.24
C GLN A 430 15.67 16.08 -10.45
N GLN A 431 15.72 15.41 -11.62
CA GLN A 431 16.19 16.03 -12.86
C GLN A 431 15.26 17.15 -13.34
N ARG A 432 13.93 16.94 -13.26
CA ARG A 432 12.93 17.96 -13.64
C ARG A 432 12.97 19.16 -12.69
N GLU A 433 13.06 18.92 -11.39
CA GLU A 433 13.23 19.99 -10.41
C GLU A 433 14.50 20.82 -10.68
N HIS A 434 15.63 20.16 -10.98
CA HIS A 434 16.87 20.86 -11.31
C HIS A 434 16.79 21.66 -12.62
N ALA A 435 16.05 21.17 -13.62
CA ALA A 435 15.81 21.88 -14.87
C ALA A 435 14.97 23.15 -14.68
N GLY A 436 14.19 23.24 -13.60
CA GLY A 436 13.37 24.40 -13.25
C GLY A 436 12.21 24.64 -14.22
N ASP A 437 11.73 23.59 -14.89
CA ASP A 437 10.69 23.67 -15.91
C ASP A 437 9.27 23.40 -15.36
N LEU A 438 9.16 23.07 -14.07
CA LEU A 438 7.89 22.81 -13.39
C LEU A 438 7.51 23.95 -12.43
N PRO A 439 6.20 24.30 -12.31
CA PRO A 439 5.73 25.20 -11.26
C PRO A 439 6.06 24.68 -9.86
N PRO A 440 6.38 25.54 -8.87
CA PRO A 440 6.73 25.10 -7.52
C PRO A 440 5.67 24.20 -6.84
N ASP A 441 4.38 24.50 -7.02
CA ASP A 441 3.27 23.67 -6.50
C ASP A 441 3.25 22.27 -7.13
N ALA A 442 3.54 22.16 -8.43
CA ALA A 442 3.59 20.87 -9.10
C ALA A 442 4.78 20.03 -8.60
N VAL A 443 5.92 20.67 -8.33
CA VAL A 443 7.10 20.01 -7.74
C VAL A 443 6.80 19.51 -6.34
N GLU A 444 6.20 20.34 -5.47
CA GLU A 444 5.83 19.95 -4.10
C GLU A 444 4.88 18.74 -4.11
N ARG A 445 3.83 18.79 -4.94
CA ARG A 445 2.87 17.68 -5.08
C ARG A 445 3.51 16.42 -5.66
N ALA A 446 4.43 16.56 -6.59
CA ALA A 446 5.14 15.41 -7.17
C ALA A 446 6.07 14.75 -6.14
N TRP A 447 6.72 15.52 -5.28
CA TRP A 447 7.48 14.98 -4.14
C TRP A 447 6.56 14.28 -3.14
N ASP A 448 5.37 14.82 -2.86
CA ASP A 448 4.41 14.17 -1.96
C ASP A 448 3.87 12.85 -2.52
N GLU A 449 3.64 12.75 -3.84
CA GLU A 449 3.32 11.48 -4.50
C GLU A 449 4.47 10.46 -4.41
N LEU A 450 5.72 10.90 -4.56
CA LEU A 450 6.88 10.03 -4.39
C LEU A 450 7.01 9.55 -2.93
N TYR A 451 6.91 10.45 -1.95
CA TYR A 451 6.99 10.10 -0.53
C TYR A 451 5.85 9.18 -0.11
N ALA A 452 4.66 9.32 -0.70
CA ALA A 452 3.57 8.37 -0.51
C ALA A 452 3.95 6.97 -1.03
N ALA A 453 4.60 6.86 -2.20
CA ALA A 453 5.07 5.60 -2.76
C ALA A 453 6.22 4.94 -1.97
N GLU A 454 6.96 5.70 -1.16
CA GLU A 454 7.99 5.19 -0.25
C GLU A 454 7.43 4.52 1.02
N GLY A 455 6.11 4.65 1.27
CA GLY A 455 5.46 4.10 2.45
C GLY A 455 5.60 2.58 2.58
N SER A 456 5.82 2.09 3.80
CA SER A 456 6.08 0.67 4.06
C SER A 456 4.89 -0.23 3.73
N ASP A 457 3.66 0.30 3.79
CA ASP A 457 2.42 -0.43 3.57
C ASP A 457 2.34 -1.09 2.18
N TRP A 458 2.94 -0.48 1.15
CA TRP A 458 2.96 -1.09 -0.20
C TRP A 458 3.80 -2.37 -0.20
N PHE A 459 4.99 -2.30 0.41
CA PHE A 459 5.96 -3.38 0.43
C PHE A 459 5.53 -4.53 1.35
N TRP A 460 4.73 -4.24 2.37
CA TRP A 460 4.13 -5.27 3.24
C TRP A 460 3.35 -6.34 2.46
N TRP A 461 2.75 -5.97 1.33
CA TRP A 461 1.92 -6.88 0.54
C TRP A 461 2.66 -7.58 -0.61
N TYR A 462 3.92 -7.23 -0.84
CA TYR A 462 4.75 -7.88 -1.84
C TYR A 462 5.40 -9.15 -1.28
N GLY A 463 5.63 -10.11 -2.18
CA GLY A 463 6.14 -11.43 -1.84
C GLY A 463 5.15 -12.35 -1.14
N ASP A 464 5.73 -13.33 -0.47
CA ASP A 464 5.03 -14.53 0.00
C ASP A 464 4.77 -14.52 1.52
N ASP A 465 5.14 -13.43 2.21
CA ASP A 465 5.08 -13.37 3.67
C ASP A 465 3.65 -13.09 4.19
N PHE A 466 2.83 -12.35 3.44
CA PHE A 466 1.45 -11.98 3.83
C PHE A 466 0.46 -12.14 2.67
N GLU A 467 -0.82 -12.33 2.99
CA GLU A 467 -1.90 -12.51 2.03
C GLU A 467 -3.09 -11.59 2.31
N THR A 468 -3.70 -11.09 1.24
CA THR A 468 -4.93 -10.28 1.30
C THR A 468 -5.63 -10.30 -0.07
N ASP A 469 -6.95 -10.24 -0.06
CA ASP A 469 -7.75 -10.12 -1.29
C ASP A 469 -7.53 -8.77 -2.02
N HIS A 470 -6.82 -7.84 -1.37
CA HIS A 470 -6.57 -6.49 -1.86
C HIS A 470 -5.18 -6.27 -2.46
N LYS A 471 -4.33 -7.30 -2.61
CA LYS A 471 -2.95 -7.16 -3.14
C LYS A 471 -2.92 -6.37 -4.45
N ALA A 472 -3.78 -6.74 -5.40
CA ALA A 472 -3.86 -6.09 -6.71
C ALA A 472 -4.25 -4.60 -6.63
N LEU A 473 -5.09 -4.22 -5.66
CA LEU A 473 -5.46 -2.83 -5.43
C LEU A 473 -4.27 -2.05 -4.84
N PHE A 474 -3.57 -2.60 -3.84
CA PHE A 474 -2.38 -1.96 -3.26
C PHE A 474 -1.27 -1.76 -4.30
N ASP A 475 -0.98 -2.76 -5.13
CA ASP A 475 -0.05 -2.64 -6.26
C ASP A 475 -0.47 -1.54 -7.24
N HIS A 476 -1.76 -1.46 -7.56
CA HIS A 476 -2.28 -0.42 -8.44
C HIS A 476 -2.11 0.98 -7.85
N LEU A 477 -2.42 1.17 -6.57
CA LEU A 477 -2.30 2.45 -5.88
C LEU A 477 -0.83 2.88 -5.73
N PHE A 478 0.07 1.97 -5.37
CA PHE A 478 1.52 2.21 -5.36
C PHE A 478 2.01 2.73 -6.72
N ARG A 479 1.69 2.02 -7.81
CA ARG A 479 2.08 2.45 -9.17
C ARG A 479 1.37 3.73 -9.59
N LEU A 480 0.16 3.99 -9.10
CA LEU A 480 -0.58 5.22 -9.37
C LEU A 480 0.15 6.44 -8.78
N HIS A 481 0.66 6.35 -7.56
CA HIS A 481 1.48 7.39 -6.94
C HIS A 481 2.72 7.69 -7.80
N LEU A 482 3.49 6.66 -8.18
CA LEU A 482 4.64 6.84 -9.07
C LEU A 482 4.25 7.46 -10.42
N ALA A 483 3.12 7.03 -11.00
CA ALA A 483 2.62 7.58 -12.25
C ALA A 483 2.17 9.06 -12.11
N ASN A 484 1.64 9.45 -10.96
CA ASN A 484 1.24 10.84 -10.69
C ASN A 484 2.43 11.79 -10.71
N VAL A 485 3.62 11.35 -10.27
CA VAL A 485 4.86 12.14 -10.39
C VAL A 485 5.11 12.56 -11.85
N TYR A 486 5.02 11.63 -12.79
CA TYR A 486 5.18 11.92 -14.22
C TYR A 486 4.06 12.82 -14.77
N ARG A 487 2.80 12.59 -14.35
CA ARG A 487 1.66 13.42 -14.78
C ARG A 487 1.77 14.86 -14.30
N LEU A 488 2.17 15.07 -13.04
CA LEU A 488 2.41 16.39 -12.46
C LEU A 488 3.59 17.09 -13.13
N ALA A 489 4.58 16.32 -13.58
CA ALA A 489 5.69 16.81 -14.41
C ALA A 489 5.33 16.99 -15.90
N HIS A 490 4.05 16.83 -16.28
CA HIS A 490 3.55 16.87 -17.65
C HIS A 490 4.31 15.94 -18.63
N ALA A 491 4.78 14.79 -18.13
CA ALA A 491 5.49 13.78 -18.90
C ALA A 491 4.62 12.55 -19.21
N GLU A 492 4.99 11.80 -20.25
CA GLU A 492 4.37 10.50 -20.54
C GLU A 492 4.74 9.51 -19.40
N VAL A 493 3.72 8.84 -18.83
CA VAL A 493 3.93 7.83 -17.77
C VAL A 493 4.68 6.62 -18.37
N PRO A 494 5.85 6.24 -17.83
CA PRO A 494 6.61 5.10 -18.32
C PRO A 494 5.83 3.79 -18.31
N GLU A 495 6.08 2.92 -19.29
CA GLU A 495 5.34 1.66 -19.42
C GLU A 495 5.55 0.69 -18.29
N PHE A 496 6.72 0.67 -17.67
CA PHE A 496 6.97 -0.23 -16.56
C PHE A 496 5.94 0.02 -15.45
N LEU A 497 5.55 1.26 -15.16
CA LEU A 497 4.53 1.61 -14.15
C LEU A 497 3.11 1.12 -14.49
N LYS A 498 2.84 0.73 -15.74
CA LYS A 498 1.55 0.13 -16.12
C LYS A 498 1.49 -1.37 -15.86
N VAL A 499 2.63 -1.97 -15.51
CA VAL A 499 2.79 -3.39 -15.26
C VAL A 499 2.78 -3.62 -13.76
N PRO A 500 1.92 -4.52 -13.27
CA PRO A 500 1.95 -4.91 -11.87
C PRO A 500 3.35 -5.35 -11.43
N VAL A 501 3.76 -4.91 -10.24
CA VAL A 501 4.91 -5.46 -9.53
C VAL A 501 4.59 -6.91 -9.12
N LEU A 502 3.34 -7.14 -8.70
CA LEU A 502 2.83 -8.46 -8.35
C LEU A 502 2.98 -9.45 -9.50
N ARG A 503 3.69 -10.54 -9.24
CA ARG A 503 3.89 -11.63 -10.17
C ARG A 503 2.77 -12.66 -10.04
N GLN A 504 1.54 -12.27 -10.36
CA GLN A 504 0.43 -13.23 -10.41
C GLN A 504 0.71 -14.35 -11.42
N ARG A 505 0.57 -15.62 -11.04
CA ARG A 505 0.63 -16.78 -11.96
C ARG A 505 -0.63 -16.85 -12.85
N ALA A 506 -0.85 -15.88 -13.72
CA ALA A 506 -1.88 -16.00 -14.77
C ALA A 506 -1.39 -16.98 -15.86
N LYS A 507 -2.21 -17.99 -16.20
CA LYS A 507 -2.00 -18.82 -17.38
C LYS A 507 -2.08 -17.95 -18.63
N LEU A 508 -0.96 -17.81 -19.33
CA LEU A 508 -0.88 -17.07 -20.58
C LEU A 508 -1.76 -17.71 -21.67
N ALA A 509 -2.63 -16.91 -22.30
CA ALA A 509 -3.18 -17.20 -23.64
C ALA A 509 -2.22 -16.63 -24.70
N PHE A 510 -0.98 -17.11 -24.70
CA PHE A 510 0.12 -16.63 -25.54
C PHE A 510 0.80 -17.81 -26.23
N ARG A 511 1.17 -17.63 -27.50
CA ARG A 511 2.00 -18.57 -28.26
C ARG A 511 3.23 -17.85 -28.76
N GLU A 512 4.40 -18.45 -28.56
CA GLU A 512 5.67 -17.95 -29.09
C GLU A 512 5.83 -18.26 -30.59
N PRO A 513 6.60 -17.45 -31.35
CA PRO A 513 6.99 -17.79 -32.69
C PRO A 513 7.78 -19.10 -32.72
N THR A 514 7.48 -19.95 -33.70
CA THR A 514 8.05 -21.31 -33.83
C THR A 514 8.90 -21.48 -35.08
N GLY A 515 8.95 -20.49 -35.97
CA GLY A 515 9.74 -20.50 -37.19
C GLY A 515 9.80 -19.12 -37.84
N PHE A 516 10.67 -18.94 -38.84
CA PHE A 516 10.73 -17.69 -39.57
C PHE A 516 9.48 -17.49 -40.44
N ILE A 517 9.04 -16.24 -40.54
CA ILE A 517 7.94 -15.84 -41.43
C ILE A 517 8.39 -14.79 -42.44
N ARG A 518 7.75 -14.80 -43.61
CA ARG A 518 7.96 -13.82 -44.68
C ARG A 518 6.60 -13.48 -45.33
N PRO A 519 5.68 -12.85 -44.57
CA PRO A 519 4.33 -12.57 -45.07
C PRO A 519 4.37 -11.54 -46.20
N VAL A 520 3.45 -11.65 -47.16
CA VAL A 520 3.19 -10.59 -48.13
C VAL A 520 2.28 -9.57 -47.48
N LEU A 521 2.78 -8.34 -47.26
CA LEU A 521 1.97 -7.29 -46.67
C LEU A 521 0.99 -6.75 -47.72
N ASP A 522 -0.24 -7.26 -47.73
CA ASP A 522 -1.30 -6.78 -48.63
C ASP A 522 -2.64 -6.51 -47.91
N GLY A 523 -2.68 -6.75 -46.59
CA GLY A 523 -3.82 -6.55 -45.72
C GLY A 523 -4.82 -7.72 -45.73
N VAL A 524 -4.50 -8.84 -46.36
CA VAL A 524 -5.31 -10.07 -46.42
C VAL A 524 -4.41 -11.27 -46.17
N VAL A 525 -4.88 -12.21 -45.37
CA VAL A 525 -4.18 -13.49 -45.23
C VAL A 525 -4.59 -14.35 -46.40
N THR A 526 -3.72 -14.42 -47.41
CA THR A 526 -4.03 -15.07 -48.68
C THR A 526 -3.69 -16.56 -48.64
N ASP A 527 -2.70 -16.92 -47.83
CA ASP A 527 -2.29 -18.30 -47.60
C ASP A 527 -2.12 -18.57 -46.10
N PHE A 528 -2.60 -19.73 -45.65
CA PHE A 528 -2.47 -20.18 -44.27
C PHE A 528 -1.01 -20.23 -43.80
N TYR A 529 -0.08 -20.52 -44.71
CA TYR A 529 1.35 -20.65 -44.41
C TYR A 529 2.05 -19.32 -44.09
N GLU A 530 1.47 -18.16 -44.47
CA GLU A 530 2.12 -16.84 -44.31
C GLU A 530 2.44 -16.50 -42.85
N TRP A 531 1.59 -16.95 -41.92
CA TRP A 531 1.68 -16.65 -40.49
C TRP A 531 1.80 -17.91 -39.60
N GLN A 532 1.97 -19.11 -40.18
CA GLN A 532 1.94 -20.37 -39.41
C GLN A 532 3.04 -20.47 -38.32
N GLY A 533 4.21 -19.90 -38.59
CA GLY A 533 5.34 -19.83 -37.66
C GLY A 533 5.25 -18.70 -36.64
N ALA A 534 4.25 -17.81 -36.73
CA ALA A 534 4.12 -16.65 -35.86
C ALA A 534 3.60 -17.00 -34.46
N GLY A 535 3.99 -16.18 -33.49
CA GLY A 535 3.36 -16.13 -32.18
C GLY A 535 2.09 -15.28 -32.22
N TYR A 536 1.27 -15.38 -31.18
CA TYR A 536 0.12 -14.50 -31.00
C TYR A 536 -0.24 -14.27 -29.54
N VAL A 537 -0.92 -13.16 -29.29
CA VAL A 537 -1.64 -12.85 -28.06
C VAL A 537 -3.12 -12.65 -28.36
N GLU A 538 -3.99 -13.17 -27.49
CA GLU A 538 -5.43 -12.92 -27.58
C GLU A 538 -5.77 -11.53 -27.03
N GLY A 539 -6.69 -10.84 -27.72
CA GLY A 539 -7.12 -9.49 -27.31
C GLY A 539 -8.19 -9.48 -26.21
N ARG A 540 -8.61 -10.66 -25.71
CA ARG A 540 -9.64 -10.78 -24.67
C ARG A 540 -9.05 -10.51 -23.28
N PRO A 541 -9.73 -9.73 -22.41
CA PRO A 541 -9.35 -9.64 -21.01
C PRO A 541 -9.49 -11.01 -20.32
N SER A 542 -8.64 -11.27 -19.31
CA SER A 542 -8.96 -12.27 -18.30
C SER A 542 -10.27 -11.86 -17.61
N LEU A 543 -11.15 -12.83 -17.35
CA LEU A 543 -12.52 -12.67 -16.82
C LEU A 543 -12.64 -11.94 -15.46
N SER A 544 -11.55 -11.42 -14.89
CA SER A 544 -11.50 -10.79 -13.57
C SER A 544 -11.66 -9.26 -13.56
N ALA A 545 -11.56 -8.57 -14.70
CA ALA A 545 -11.71 -7.11 -14.74
C ALA A 545 -13.13 -6.72 -15.17
N MET A 546 -13.92 -6.23 -14.22
CA MET A 546 -15.32 -5.78 -14.37
C MET A 546 -15.49 -4.51 -15.24
N HIS A 547 -14.53 -4.20 -16.10
CA HIS A 547 -14.62 -3.11 -17.07
C HIS A 547 -14.83 -3.69 -18.47
N ILE A 548 -16.06 -3.57 -18.99
CA ILE A 548 -16.38 -3.77 -20.40
C ILE A 548 -15.65 -2.69 -21.20
N ARG A 549 -14.38 -2.92 -21.56
CA ARG A 549 -13.68 -2.10 -22.55
C ARG A 549 -13.93 -2.70 -23.93
N SER A 550 -14.10 -1.84 -24.93
CA SER A 550 -14.33 -2.21 -26.32
C SER A 550 -13.17 -3.07 -26.84
N GLU A 551 -13.45 -4.29 -27.30
CA GLU A 551 -12.46 -5.13 -27.98
C GLU A 551 -12.13 -4.49 -29.35
N PHE A 552 -10.90 -3.99 -29.52
CA PHE A 552 -10.42 -3.45 -30.81
C PHE A 552 -9.84 -4.53 -31.72
N PHE A 553 -9.15 -5.51 -31.14
CA PHE A 553 -8.50 -6.60 -31.86
C PHE A 553 -8.85 -7.94 -31.19
N SER A 554 -9.16 -8.94 -32.00
CA SER A 554 -9.40 -10.31 -31.52
C SER A 554 -8.09 -11.04 -31.21
N ARG A 555 -7.08 -10.84 -32.07
CA ARG A 555 -5.72 -11.37 -31.91
C ARG A 555 -4.69 -10.41 -32.49
N ILE A 556 -3.50 -10.45 -31.90
CA ILE A 556 -2.32 -9.76 -32.42
C ILE A 556 -1.24 -10.82 -32.64
N TYR A 557 -0.84 -10.99 -33.90
CA TYR A 557 0.24 -11.88 -34.30
C TYR A 557 1.54 -11.11 -34.37
N PHE A 558 2.63 -11.78 -34.01
CA PHE A 558 3.98 -11.26 -34.14
C PHE A 558 4.92 -12.38 -34.56
N GLY A 559 5.86 -12.05 -35.44
CA GLY A 559 6.86 -12.99 -35.92
C GLY A 559 7.95 -12.25 -36.66
N PHE A 560 8.96 -12.96 -37.10
CA PHE A 560 10.16 -12.33 -37.62
C PHE A 560 10.88 -13.22 -38.64
N ASN A 561 11.78 -12.59 -39.40
CA ASN A 561 12.91 -13.26 -40.04
C ASN A 561 14.22 -12.70 -39.46
N LEU A 562 15.36 -12.91 -40.10
CA LEU A 562 16.65 -12.40 -39.60
C LEU A 562 16.75 -10.87 -39.59
N ASP A 563 15.97 -10.17 -40.42
CA ASP A 563 16.13 -8.74 -40.66
C ASP A 563 14.95 -7.90 -40.13
N GLN A 564 13.74 -8.48 -40.11
CA GLN A 564 12.49 -7.75 -39.89
C GLN A 564 11.61 -8.40 -38.82
N LEU A 565 10.96 -7.53 -38.05
CA LEU A 565 9.80 -7.83 -37.22
C LEU A 565 8.52 -7.56 -38.02
N TYR A 566 7.61 -8.53 -38.01
CA TYR A 566 6.28 -8.44 -38.61
C TYR A 566 5.21 -8.46 -37.51
N LEU A 567 4.22 -7.58 -37.63
CA LEU A 567 3.04 -7.57 -36.77
C LEU A 567 1.78 -7.62 -37.61
N ARG A 568 0.78 -8.36 -37.11
CA ARG A 568 -0.55 -8.41 -37.70
C ARG A 568 -1.62 -8.24 -36.64
N PHE A 569 -2.59 -7.39 -36.93
CA PHE A 569 -3.72 -7.09 -36.07
C PHE A 569 -5.02 -7.56 -36.74
N ASP A 570 -5.76 -8.42 -36.05
CA ASP A 570 -7.07 -8.90 -36.50
C ASP A 570 -8.17 -8.08 -35.82
N PRO A 571 -8.88 -7.18 -36.54
CA PRO A 571 -9.93 -6.36 -35.94
C PRO A 571 -11.04 -7.21 -35.32
N ALA A 572 -11.51 -6.84 -34.13
CA ALA A 572 -12.65 -7.52 -33.51
C ALA A 572 -13.96 -7.15 -34.21
N ALA A 573 -14.95 -8.06 -34.21
CA ALA A 573 -16.24 -7.85 -34.87
C ALA A 573 -17.01 -6.63 -34.30
N SER A 574 -16.79 -6.29 -33.03
CA SER A 574 -17.36 -5.13 -32.34
C SER A 574 -16.74 -3.79 -32.74
N ALA A 575 -15.51 -3.77 -33.27
CA ALA A 575 -14.78 -2.54 -33.59
C ALA A 575 -15.32 -1.81 -34.83
N ALA A 576 -16.27 -2.42 -35.56
CA ALA A 576 -16.80 -1.90 -36.82
C ALA A 576 -17.80 -0.73 -36.67
N ASN A 577 -18.37 -0.49 -35.48
CA ASN A 577 -19.54 0.39 -35.32
C ASN A 577 -19.35 1.65 -34.44
N ASP A 578 -18.25 1.82 -33.69
CA ASP A 578 -18.18 2.84 -32.61
C ASP A 578 -17.10 3.94 -32.72
N ALA A 579 -16.33 4.02 -33.81
CA ALA A 579 -15.23 5.00 -33.88
C ALA A 579 -15.68 6.40 -34.36
N LEU A 580 -16.28 7.19 -33.46
CA LEU A 580 -16.36 8.66 -33.61
C LEU A 580 -14.95 9.24 -33.40
N GLY A 581 -14.18 9.39 -34.49
CA GLY A 581 -12.77 9.83 -34.50
C GLY A 581 -11.81 8.69 -34.82
N ALA A 582 -10.76 8.95 -35.61
CA ALA A 582 -9.81 7.92 -36.04
C ALA A 582 -8.80 7.60 -34.93
N PRO A 583 -8.88 6.43 -34.26
CA PRO A 583 -7.93 6.07 -33.20
C PRO A 583 -6.54 5.81 -33.76
N GLU A 584 -5.51 6.02 -32.96
CA GLU A 584 -4.13 5.63 -33.26
C GLU A 584 -3.77 4.34 -32.54
N VAL A 585 -2.96 3.50 -33.18
CA VAL A 585 -2.39 2.29 -32.59
C VAL A 585 -0.93 2.54 -32.32
N HIS A 586 -0.52 2.33 -31.07
CA HIS A 586 0.86 2.51 -30.61
C HIS A 586 1.42 1.14 -30.22
N VAL A 587 2.39 0.63 -30.97
CA VAL A 587 3.18 -0.55 -30.55
C VAL A 587 4.39 -0.05 -29.79
N GLN A 588 4.38 -0.19 -28.48
CA GLN A 588 5.39 0.37 -27.59
C GLN A 588 6.35 -0.71 -27.10
N PHE A 589 7.61 -0.60 -27.51
CA PHE A 589 8.74 -1.39 -27.05
C PHE A 589 9.27 -0.80 -25.75
N ILE A 590 9.51 -1.67 -24.78
CA ILE A 590 9.85 -1.31 -23.39
C ILE A 590 11.29 -1.72 -23.11
N GLU A 591 11.65 -2.96 -23.49
CA GLU A 591 13.00 -3.50 -23.40
C GLU A 591 13.48 -3.93 -24.79
N PRO A 592 14.78 -3.79 -25.11
CA PRO A 592 15.86 -3.24 -24.27
C PRO A 592 15.90 -1.69 -24.24
N ARG A 593 15.22 -1.02 -25.18
CA ARG A 593 15.20 0.44 -25.30
C ARG A 593 13.79 0.93 -25.62
N PRO A 594 13.33 2.04 -25.00
CA PRO A 594 12.01 2.59 -25.29
C PRO A 594 11.88 3.08 -26.74
N ALA A 595 10.93 2.50 -27.47
CA ALA A 595 10.57 2.92 -28.81
C ALA A 595 9.07 2.72 -29.05
N LYS A 596 8.45 3.48 -29.96
CA LYS A 596 7.06 3.23 -30.35
C LYS A 596 6.85 3.35 -31.86
N LEU A 597 6.07 2.41 -32.40
CA LEU A 597 5.51 2.48 -33.74
C LEU A 597 4.08 3.02 -33.64
N ILE A 598 3.78 4.05 -34.43
CA ILE A 598 2.47 4.72 -34.43
C ILE A 598 1.88 4.65 -35.83
N PHE A 599 0.63 4.22 -35.92
CA PHE A 599 -0.17 4.33 -37.14
C PHE A 599 -1.62 4.64 -36.77
N ARG A 600 -2.35 5.31 -37.67
CA ARG A 600 -3.78 5.52 -37.49
C ARG A 600 -4.56 4.29 -37.92
N LEU A 601 -5.58 3.90 -37.15
CA LEU A 601 -6.38 2.72 -37.42
C LEU A 601 -7.16 2.83 -38.74
N ASP A 602 -7.54 4.05 -39.14
CA ASP A 602 -8.19 4.30 -40.43
C ASP A 602 -7.25 4.13 -41.64
N LEU A 603 -5.93 4.18 -41.43
CA LEU A 603 -4.86 4.08 -42.42
C LEU A 603 -5.08 5.02 -43.62
N PRO A 604 -4.74 6.32 -43.50
CA PRO A 604 -4.90 7.29 -44.58
C PRO A 604 -4.07 6.90 -45.82
N GLU A 605 -4.39 7.46 -46.98
CA GLU A 605 -3.60 7.26 -48.20
C GLU A 605 -2.63 8.44 -48.43
N PRO A 606 -1.30 8.22 -48.53
CA PRO A 606 -0.59 6.95 -48.38
C PRO A 606 -0.50 6.47 -46.92
N PRO A 607 -0.50 5.15 -46.65
CA PRO A 607 -0.47 4.63 -45.30
C PRO A 607 0.91 4.85 -44.68
N LEU A 608 0.92 5.38 -43.45
CA LEU A 608 2.14 5.80 -42.75
C LEU A 608 2.29 5.05 -41.43
N LEU A 609 3.48 4.48 -41.23
CA LEU A 609 3.95 3.92 -39.95
C LEU A 609 5.10 4.77 -39.43
N THR A 610 4.95 5.41 -38.27
CA THR A 610 5.96 6.28 -37.69
C THR A 610 6.68 5.58 -36.54
N LEU A 611 8.00 5.46 -36.62
CA LEU A 611 8.86 5.02 -35.53
C LEU A 611 9.36 6.23 -34.74
N MET A 612 9.19 6.17 -33.43
CA MET A 612 9.74 7.13 -32.48
C MET A 612 10.65 6.44 -31.48
N HIS A 613 11.75 7.08 -31.11
CA HIS A 613 12.68 6.60 -30.07
C HIS A 613 12.62 7.49 -28.83
N SER A 614 12.91 6.90 -27.69
CA SER A 614 13.08 7.60 -26.43
C SER A 614 14.29 7.05 -25.69
N GLN A 615 15.02 7.91 -24.98
CA GLN A 615 16.12 7.48 -24.11
C GLN A 615 15.63 7.04 -22.72
N ASP A 616 14.54 7.64 -22.25
CA ASP A 616 14.04 7.55 -20.88
C ASP A 616 12.63 6.95 -20.78
N GLY A 617 11.97 6.70 -21.92
CA GLY A 617 10.60 6.21 -22.01
C GLY A 617 9.52 7.27 -21.76
N THR A 618 9.89 8.54 -21.55
CA THR A 618 8.95 9.64 -21.29
C THR A 618 8.88 10.63 -22.46
N SER A 619 10.00 10.86 -23.12
CA SER A 619 10.13 11.84 -24.20
C SER A 619 10.46 11.13 -25.50
N PHE A 620 9.53 11.15 -26.46
CA PHE A 620 9.67 10.46 -27.74
C PHE A 620 9.92 11.43 -28.89
N GLY A 621 10.99 11.20 -29.64
CA GLY A 621 11.29 11.91 -30.88
C GLY A 621 11.03 11.04 -32.11
N VAL A 622 10.55 11.63 -33.21
CA VAL A 622 10.37 10.93 -34.49
C VAL A 622 11.74 10.50 -35.03
N ALA A 623 11.91 9.20 -35.26
CA ALA A 623 13.13 8.62 -35.80
C ALA A 623 13.02 8.34 -37.30
N ARG A 624 11.95 7.68 -37.74
CA ARG A 624 11.74 7.30 -39.15
C ARG A 624 10.27 7.07 -39.46
N THR A 625 9.88 7.21 -40.72
CA THR A 625 8.57 6.78 -41.23
C THR A 625 8.74 5.67 -42.28
N TYR A 626 7.76 4.77 -42.35
CA TYR A 626 7.70 3.67 -43.30
C TYR A 626 6.36 3.64 -44.01
N ASP A 627 6.36 3.09 -45.23
CA ASP A 627 5.19 2.74 -46.00
C ASP A 627 4.89 1.23 -45.91
N SER A 628 5.58 0.49 -45.03
CA SER A 628 5.47 -0.97 -44.83
C SER A 628 4.29 -1.36 -43.95
N ILE A 629 3.12 -0.77 -44.20
CA ILE A 629 1.86 -1.07 -43.52
C ILE A 629 0.69 -1.13 -44.51
N ARG A 630 -0.18 -2.14 -44.38
CA ARG A 630 -1.35 -2.36 -45.25
C ARG A 630 -2.58 -2.75 -44.43
N ARG A 631 -3.76 -2.41 -44.94
CA ARG A 631 -5.06 -2.82 -44.37
C ARG A 631 -6.06 -3.16 -45.44
N LYS A 632 -6.66 -4.35 -45.30
CA LYS A 632 -7.91 -4.72 -45.98
C LYS A 632 -8.81 -5.47 -44.99
N LYS A 633 -8.58 -6.78 -44.81
CA LYS A 633 -9.27 -7.60 -43.78
C LYS A 633 -8.52 -7.59 -42.44
N VAL A 634 -7.20 -7.57 -42.51
CA VAL A 634 -6.28 -7.47 -41.38
C VAL A 634 -5.40 -6.25 -41.57
N ILE A 635 -4.71 -5.83 -40.51
CA ILE A 635 -3.67 -4.81 -40.58
C ILE A 635 -2.33 -5.52 -40.44
N GLU A 636 -1.42 -5.32 -41.39
CA GLU A 636 -0.11 -5.97 -41.40
C GLU A 636 0.98 -4.92 -41.57
N LEU A 637 2.07 -5.06 -40.81
CA LEU A 637 3.21 -4.16 -40.90
C LEU A 637 4.54 -4.89 -40.73
N ALA A 638 5.61 -4.27 -41.25
CA ALA A 638 6.98 -4.72 -41.04
C ALA A 638 7.89 -3.56 -40.64
N VAL A 639 8.86 -3.85 -39.77
CA VAL A 639 9.92 -2.92 -39.39
C VAL A 639 11.27 -3.65 -39.28
N PRO A 640 12.37 -3.06 -39.77
CA PRO A 640 13.70 -3.66 -39.61
C PRO A 640 14.18 -3.64 -38.15
N PHE A 641 14.78 -4.74 -37.67
CA PHE A 641 15.34 -4.82 -36.31
C PHE A 641 16.42 -3.77 -36.07
N LYS A 642 17.27 -3.51 -37.07
CA LYS A 642 18.32 -2.49 -37.02
C LYS A 642 17.77 -1.09 -36.69
N ASP A 643 16.57 -0.78 -37.18
CA ASP A 643 16.00 0.55 -37.01
C ASP A 643 15.34 0.69 -35.63
N LEU A 644 14.88 -0.42 -35.04
CA LEU A 644 14.49 -0.51 -33.62
C LEU A 644 15.70 -0.56 -32.67
N GLY A 645 16.92 -0.67 -33.20
CA GLY A 645 18.14 -0.82 -32.41
C GLY A 645 18.21 -2.15 -31.65
N LEU A 646 17.70 -3.23 -32.25
CA LEU A 646 17.62 -4.57 -31.65
C LEU A 646 18.64 -5.51 -32.30
N ASP A 647 19.57 -6.04 -31.50
CA ASP A 647 20.60 -6.99 -31.94
C ASP A 647 20.16 -8.45 -31.71
N PRO A 648 20.64 -9.42 -32.51
CA PRO A 648 20.37 -10.84 -32.31
C PRO A 648 20.67 -11.32 -30.88
N GLY A 649 19.78 -12.15 -30.31
CA GLY A 649 19.89 -12.65 -28.94
C GLY A 649 19.32 -11.70 -27.87
N THR A 650 18.94 -10.48 -28.23
CA THR A 650 18.34 -9.53 -27.28
C THR A 650 16.92 -9.92 -26.92
N GLN A 651 16.56 -9.86 -25.62
CA GLN A 651 15.17 -10.02 -25.19
C GLN A 651 14.41 -8.72 -25.45
N VAL A 652 13.26 -8.84 -26.11
CA VAL A 652 12.38 -7.73 -26.49
C VAL A 652 11.07 -7.85 -25.74
N ARG A 653 10.58 -6.75 -25.19
CA ARG A 653 9.25 -6.65 -24.59
C ARG A 653 8.46 -5.51 -25.18
N PHE A 654 7.22 -5.76 -25.60
CA PHE A 654 6.34 -4.72 -26.14
C PHE A 654 4.87 -4.89 -25.73
N VAL A 655 4.10 -3.81 -25.89
CA VAL A 655 2.65 -3.77 -25.72
C VAL A 655 1.99 -3.01 -26.87
N VAL A 656 0.72 -3.26 -27.09
CA VAL A 656 -0.09 -2.55 -28.08
C VAL A 656 -1.12 -1.71 -27.37
N LYS A 657 -1.20 -0.42 -27.72
CA LYS A 657 -2.21 0.49 -27.21
C LYS A 657 -3.07 1.05 -28.33
N VAL A 658 -4.32 1.33 -28.01
CA VAL A 658 -5.22 2.11 -28.86
C VAL A 658 -5.48 3.44 -28.17
N MET A 659 -5.13 4.52 -28.85
CA MET A 659 -5.15 5.89 -28.35
C MET A 659 -6.16 6.73 -29.13
N GLN A 660 -6.89 7.63 -28.47
CA GLN A 660 -7.73 8.61 -29.15
C GLN A 660 -7.71 9.93 -28.40
N GLY A 661 -7.34 11.03 -29.09
CA GLY A 661 -7.26 12.35 -28.48
C GLY A 661 -6.31 12.42 -27.26
N GLY A 662 -5.25 11.59 -27.25
CA GLY A 662 -4.33 11.46 -26.12
C GLY A 662 -4.78 10.50 -25.01
N LEU A 663 -5.98 9.94 -25.07
CA LEU A 663 -6.51 8.98 -24.09
C LEU A 663 -6.24 7.54 -24.53
N GLU A 664 -5.82 6.69 -23.59
CA GLU A 664 -5.64 5.24 -23.80
C GLU A 664 -6.99 4.51 -23.70
N LEU A 665 -7.52 4.06 -24.83
CA LEU A 665 -8.78 3.31 -24.91
C LEU A 665 -8.58 1.82 -24.57
N ALA A 666 -7.48 1.23 -25.03
CA ALA A 666 -7.16 -0.19 -24.82
C ALA A 666 -5.64 -0.44 -24.73
N ARG A 667 -5.26 -1.50 -24.00
CA ARG A 667 -3.88 -2.01 -23.86
C ARG A 667 -3.90 -3.53 -23.98
N ILE A 668 -3.05 -4.08 -24.86
CA ILE A 668 -2.99 -5.52 -25.16
C ILE A 668 -1.52 -5.98 -25.13
N PRO A 669 -1.15 -6.97 -24.30
CA PRO A 669 -1.94 -7.57 -23.22
C PRO A 669 -2.27 -6.55 -22.11
N HIS A 670 -3.32 -6.77 -21.32
CA HIS A 670 -3.75 -5.81 -20.29
C HIS A 670 -2.76 -5.64 -19.12
N GLU A 671 -2.20 -6.74 -18.61
CA GLU A 671 -1.40 -6.75 -17.37
C GLU A 671 0.03 -7.26 -17.56
N ARG A 672 0.44 -7.54 -18.80
CA ARG A 672 1.76 -8.08 -19.15
C ARG A 672 2.30 -7.49 -20.46
N HIS A 673 3.45 -7.99 -20.90
CA HIS A 673 4.06 -7.68 -22.19
C HIS A 673 4.09 -8.90 -23.10
N VAL A 674 4.09 -8.65 -24.41
CA VAL A 674 4.55 -9.63 -25.39
C VAL A 674 6.08 -9.68 -25.29
N SER A 675 6.65 -10.89 -25.19
CA SER A 675 8.10 -11.07 -25.10
C SER A 675 8.59 -12.02 -26.20
N PHE A 676 9.75 -11.73 -26.77
CA PHE A 676 10.47 -12.64 -27.66
C PHE A 676 11.97 -12.33 -27.65
N THR A 677 12.79 -13.25 -28.12
CA THR A 677 14.22 -13.02 -28.34
C THR A 677 14.47 -12.76 -29.82
N VAL A 678 15.19 -11.68 -30.15
CA VAL A 678 15.57 -11.38 -31.53
C VAL A 678 16.30 -12.59 -32.11
N PRO A 679 15.85 -13.15 -33.25
CA PRO A 679 16.40 -14.38 -33.75
C PRO A 679 17.83 -14.19 -34.28
N ASP A 680 18.59 -15.28 -34.23
CA ASP A 680 19.83 -15.43 -35.00
C ASP A 680 19.70 -16.58 -36.01
N GLN A 681 20.80 -16.91 -36.69
CA GLN A 681 20.84 -17.99 -37.67
C GLN A 681 20.55 -19.38 -37.08
N THR A 682 20.55 -19.53 -35.75
CA THR A 682 20.34 -20.79 -35.05
C THR A 682 18.90 -21.01 -34.61
N PHE A 683 18.04 -19.98 -34.70
CA PHE A 683 16.66 -19.99 -34.21
C PHE A 683 15.83 -21.21 -34.68
N GLU A 684 15.78 -21.46 -36.00
CA GLU A 684 15.03 -22.61 -36.53
C GLU A 684 15.64 -23.93 -36.04
N GLY A 685 16.96 -24.05 -35.97
CA GLY A 685 17.61 -25.25 -35.44
C GLY A 685 17.32 -25.52 -33.95
N ALA A 686 17.11 -24.46 -33.15
CA ALA A 686 16.73 -24.58 -31.74
C ALA A 686 15.27 -25.02 -31.56
N MET A 687 14.35 -24.47 -32.36
CA MET A 687 12.91 -24.80 -32.30
C MET A 687 12.59 -26.22 -32.77
N TRP A 688 13.42 -26.83 -33.61
CA TRP A 688 13.27 -28.24 -34.01
C TRP A 688 13.73 -29.24 -32.93
N ARG A 689 14.46 -28.77 -31.90
CA ARG A 689 14.97 -29.60 -30.79
C ARG A 689 14.17 -29.46 -29.50
N ALA A 690 13.39 -28.39 -29.36
CA ALA A 690 12.43 -28.16 -28.28
C ALA A 690 11.11 -28.86 -28.57
#